data_AF-A0A519VQ94-F1
#
_entry.id   AF-A0A519VQ94-F1
#
_cell.length_a   1.000
_cell.length_b   1.000
_cell.length_c   1.000
_cell.angle_alpha   90.00
_cell.angle_beta   90.00
_cell.angle_gamma   90.00
#
_symmetry.space_group_name_H-M   'P 1'
#
loop_
_entity.id
_entity.type
_entity.pdbx_description
1 polymer ?
#
loop_
_entity_poly.entity_id
_entity_poly.type
_entity_poly.pdbx_seq_one_letter_code
_entity_poly.pdbx_strand_id
1 'polypeptide(L)'
;MTLRFLTALAFLGLATTSVSAQTAPPAHTVFLLGNTAEGDLPTARLQALHQTLAQQTRPFTVVHLGDIVANEGLAAKKDTALSQAERGRADALIALVKGLPLGKIYFLPGDKDWANSGRAGLKAVRRLEKYIEQQLPGQNAFLPTGGCPGPEVVDVAPLVRLVAINSPWFTHPYDRPEAPDTDCKALSKEEFREQLQDIIDDTRGKNLLLLGHHPVVTNGVYGGHEPLSRHLSPPVLGTLYAAYRQNVGTPRDLASPGYQALRKELLNTLQSNPGVVYAAAHDFSLQLTPVQGNYHLVAGSFARSQHVGVNSSSLYNERQEGYATLEYFADGTVKSHFYAFAGGDQPAQETYAGTLFRSPCNADTASRLPINLFILDCPGVTQTPAERRPNAPLQAATVVVPGPEYKAGAGKRLFIGPLYRTSWLEPVRVPTLNLKTEKGGLRPFGRGGGRQTTSLKLIAADSSEYVFRSVDKDVTTILPPELRNSFVAPILKDITATANPYSALPISALLDHTDILHARPRLFRLPDSDQLGPYRPDYAGLLGTLEDRPGDPKPNLPGFGQSAEVRRSYSLFRQLYKDHDNRVDAPNLARARAFDMLVADFGKHEDNWKWAGYDQGKHKGTIYRPIPRDRDQSFTLWNGLLTYLANREWAVPSIEDFQAEFHDIKSLNWPARHLDRFLLQRLTRQDWQDAATYLQQQLTPAVIDEATAQLPAEIQPISGQDINRKLKARLQALPRAVDRYYR
;
A
#
# COMPACT_ATOMS: atom_id res chain seq x y z
N MET A 1 29.96 -82.20 -4.69
CA MET A 1 28.95 -82.61 -5.69
C MET A 1 27.62 -81.98 -5.29
N THR A 2 27.30 -80.77 -5.74
CA THR A 2 26.51 -80.46 -6.96
C THR A 2 25.13 -81.13 -7.00
N LEU A 3 24.10 -80.37 -6.65
CA LEU A 3 22.78 -80.46 -7.27
C LEU A 3 22.07 -79.09 -7.16
N ARG A 4 21.60 -78.57 -8.29
CA ARG A 4 20.87 -77.30 -8.47
C ARG A 4 19.44 -77.61 -8.94
N PHE A 5 18.60 -76.56 -8.89
CA PHE A 5 17.26 -76.34 -9.47
C PHE A 5 16.10 -76.56 -8.49
N LEU A 6 15.43 -75.53 -7.96
CA LEU A 6 14.66 -74.36 -8.49
C LEU A 6 13.17 -74.59 -8.18
N THR A 7 12.66 -73.89 -7.18
CA THR A 7 11.24 -73.82 -6.81
C THR A 7 10.65 -72.47 -7.21
N ALA A 8 9.49 -72.52 -7.84
CA ALA A 8 8.71 -71.40 -8.37
C ALA A 8 8.03 -70.59 -7.25
N LEU A 9 7.91 -69.28 -7.44
CA LEU A 9 6.99 -68.42 -6.68
C LEU A 9 6.15 -67.59 -7.66
N ALA A 10 4.83 -67.73 -7.55
CA ALA A 10 3.85 -66.98 -8.31
C ALA A 10 3.80 -65.52 -7.84
N PHE A 11 3.94 -64.58 -8.78
CA PHE A 11 3.73 -63.15 -8.54
C PHE A 11 2.32 -62.76 -9.04
N LEU A 12 1.45 -62.38 -8.10
CA LEU A 12 0.22 -61.63 -8.40
C LEU A 12 0.61 -60.19 -8.73
N GLY A 13 0.24 -59.71 -9.92
CA GLY A 13 0.36 -58.31 -10.31
C GLY A 13 -0.71 -57.45 -9.65
N LEU A 14 -0.29 -56.56 -8.75
CA LEU A 14 -1.08 -55.41 -8.30
C LEU A 14 -0.74 -54.23 -9.21
N ALA A 15 -1.65 -53.91 -10.12
CA ALA A 15 -1.59 -52.68 -10.91
C ALA A 15 -1.90 -51.49 -9.99
N THR A 16 -0.88 -50.72 -9.63
CA THR A 16 -1.04 -49.43 -8.98
C THR A 16 -1.49 -48.41 -10.02
N THR A 17 -2.79 -48.11 -10.05
CA THR A 17 -3.31 -46.95 -10.78
C THR A 17 -2.88 -45.69 -10.04
N SER A 18 -1.93 -44.95 -10.60
CA SER A 18 -1.57 -43.61 -10.17
C SER A 18 -2.80 -42.70 -10.30
N VAL A 19 -3.40 -42.32 -9.18
CA VAL A 19 -4.44 -41.30 -9.15
C VAL A 19 -3.75 -39.95 -9.39
N SER A 20 -3.78 -39.45 -10.62
CA SER A 20 -3.49 -38.05 -10.88
C SER A 20 -4.56 -37.21 -10.20
N ALA A 21 -4.19 -36.47 -9.15
CA ALA A 21 -5.07 -35.48 -8.55
C ALA A 21 -5.46 -34.46 -9.64
N GLN A 22 -6.73 -34.46 -10.05
CA GLN A 22 -7.28 -33.44 -10.95
C GLN A 22 -7.11 -32.07 -10.28
N THR A 23 -6.27 -31.21 -10.86
CA THR A 23 -6.17 -29.81 -10.44
C THR A 23 -7.51 -29.13 -10.68
N ALA A 24 -8.12 -28.59 -9.62
CA ALA A 24 -9.39 -27.88 -9.73
C ALA A 24 -9.25 -26.74 -10.76
N PRO A 25 -10.23 -26.52 -11.65
CA PRO A 25 -10.19 -25.44 -12.64
C PRO A 25 -10.24 -24.04 -11.99
N PRO A 26 -9.67 -23.00 -12.62
CA PRO A 26 -9.63 -21.65 -12.09
C PRO A 26 -11.03 -21.06 -11.95
N ALA A 27 -11.29 -20.33 -10.86
CA ALA A 27 -12.56 -19.67 -10.59
C ALA A 27 -12.78 -18.47 -11.54
N HIS A 28 -11.72 -17.80 -11.95
CA HIS A 28 -11.75 -16.70 -12.93
C HIS A 28 -10.40 -16.58 -13.64
N THR A 29 -10.41 -16.19 -14.91
CA THR A 29 -9.20 -15.96 -15.71
C THR A 29 -9.20 -14.55 -16.28
N VAL A 30 -8.08 -13.85 -16.15
CA VAL A 30 -7.86 -12.53 -16.71
C VAL A 30 -6.80 -12.61 -17.82
N PHE A 31 -7.16 -12.22 -19.04
CA PHE A 31 -6.30 -12.11 -20.21
C PHE A 31 -5.76 -10.69 -20.32
N LEU A 32 -4.46 -10.55 -20.55
CA LEU A 32 -3.73 -9.29 -20.53
C LEU A 32 -2.98 -9.09 -21.86
N LEU A 33 -3.26 -7.99 -22.54
CA LEU A 33 -2.60 -7.58 -23.78
C LEU A 33 -2.48 -6.05 -23.86
N GLY A 34 -1.62 -5.51 -24.72
CA GLY A 34 -1.51 -4.08 -24.96
C GLY A 34 -0.61 -3.73 -26.14
N ASN A 35 -0.41 -2.43 -26.36
CA ASN A 35 0.43 -1.86 -27.42
C ASN A 35 0.02 -2.26 -28.85
N THR A 36 -1.28 -2.16 -29.16
CA THR A 36 -1.82 -2.49 -30.49
C THR A 36 -1.93 -1.30 -31.45
N ALA A 37 -1.55 -0.10 -30.99
CA ALA A 37 -1.61 1.14 -31.74
C ALA A 37 -0.53 1.28 -32.84
N GLU A 38 0.57 0.52 -32.78
CA GLU A 38 1.69 0.69 -33.70
C GLU A 38 1.64 -0.29 -34.88
N GLY A 39 1.77 0.23 -36.11
CA GLY A 39 1.66 -0.57 -37.33
C GLY A 39 0.24 -1.11 -37.56
N ASP A 40 0.06 -2.01 -38.52
CA ASP A 40 -1.25 -2.62 -38.76
C ASP A 40 -1.64 -3.59 -37.63
N LEU A 41 -2.93 -3.64 -37.29
CA LEU A 41 -3.41 -4.59 -36.29
C LEU A 41 -3.29 -6.03 -36.83
N PRO A 42 -2.66 -6.96 -36.09
CA PRO A 42 -2.45 -8.32 -36.56
C PRO A 42 -3.75 -9.13 -36.45
N THR A 43 -4.55 -9.14 -37.52
CA THR A 43 -5.87 -9.80 -37.56
C THR A 43 -5.80 -11.30 -37.22
N ALA A 44 -4.80 -12.01 -37.73
CA ALA A 44 -4.58 -13.43 -37.45
C ALA A 44 -4.41 -13.71 -35.94
N ARG A 45 -3.69 -12.83 -35.22
CA ARG A 45 -3.48 -12.95 -33.76
C ARG A 45 -4.74 -12.62 -32.97
N LEU A 46 -5.52 -11.63 -33.42
CA LEU A 46 -6.84 -11.35 -32.84
C LEU A 46 -7.78 -12.55 -32.98
N GLN A 47 -7.79 -13.18 -34.16
CA GLN A 47 -8.60 -14.36 -34.42
C GLN A 47 -8.16 -15.55 -33.56
N ALA A 48 -6.85 -15.81 -33.47
CA ALA A 48 -6.32 -16.86 -32.59
C ALA A 48 -6.70 -16.62 -31.12
N LEU A 49 -6.61 -15.38 -30.62
CA LEU A 49 -7.06 -15.04 -29.27
C LEU A 49 -8.57 -15.22 -29.12
N HIS A 50 -9.38 -14.73 -30.06
CA HIS A 50 -10.84 -14.89 -30.01
C HIS A 50 -11.25 -16.37 -29.94
N GLN A 51 -10.60 -17.25 -30.69
CA GLN A 51 -10.84 -18.71 -30.61
C GLN A 51 -10.53 -19.26 -29.22
N THR A 52 -9.41 -18.84 -28.60
CA THR A 52 -9.08 -19.22 -27.21
C THR A 52 -10.11 -18.69 -26.20
N LEU A 53 -10.61 -17.47 -26.40
CA LEU A 53 -11.64 -16.88 -25.54
C LEU A 53 -12.99 -17.61 -25.71
N ALA A 54 -13.34 -18.01 -26.93
CA ALA A 54 -14.56 -18.76 -27.22
C ALA A 54 -14.58 -20.17 -26.60
N GLN A 55 -13.41 -20.72 -26.27
CA GLN A 55 -13.27 -22.02 -25.58
C GLN A 55 -13.42 -21.91 -24.05
N GLN A 56 -13.50 -20.70 -23.49
CA GLN A 56 -13.65 -20.52 -22.05
C GLN A 56 -15.02 -21.00 -21.59
N THR A 57 -15.04 -21.87 -20.57
CA THR A 57 -16.26 -22.44 -20.00
C THR A 57 -16.75 -21.70 -18.76
N ARG A 58 -16.01 -20.68 -18.32
CA ARG A 58 -16.30 -19.87 -17.12
C ARG A 58 -16.22 -18.38 -17.48
N PRO A 59 -16.83 -17.50 -16.67
CA PRO A 59 -16.63 -16.06 -16.81
C PRO A 59 -15.15 -15.70 -16.85
N PHE A 60 -14.79 -14.80 -17.75
CA PHE A 60 -13.42 -14.34 -17.93
C PHE A 60 -13.37 -12.85 -18.22
N THR A 61 -12.20 -12.25 -18.07
CA THR A 61 -11.99 -10.84 -18.34
C THR A 61 -10.81 -10.65 -19.28
N VAL A 62 -10.96 -9.78 -20.27
CA VAL A 62 -9.88 -9.30 -21.12
C VAL A 62 -9.55 -7.87 -20.68
N VAL A 63 -8.27 -7.56 -20.54
CA VAL A 63 -7.80 -6.20 -20.22
C VAL A 63 -6.80 -5.77 -21.28
N HIS A 64 -7.11 -4.67 -21.96
CA HIS A 64 -6.20 -3.98 -22.86
C HIS A 64 -5.44 -2.88 -22.11
N LEU A 65 -4.14 -3.07 -21.90
CA LEU A 65 -3.24 -2.29 -21.04
C LEU A 65 -2.70 -1.01 -21.72
N GLY A 66 -3.50 -0.35 -22.55
CA GLY A 66 -3.14 0.90 -23.22
C GLY A 66 -2.50 0.77 -24.60
N ASP A 67 -2.37 1.93 -25.24
CA ASP A 67 -1.96 2.11 -26.63
C ASP A 67 -2.91 1.37 -27.57
N ILE A 68 -4.17 1.83 -27.53
CA ILE A 68 -5.31 1.31 -28.31
C ILE A 68 -5.30 1.95 -29.70
N VAL A 69 -5.11 3.26 -29.75
CA VAL A 69 -5.08 4.09 -30.96
C VAL A 69 -3.71 4.72 -31.18
N ALA A 70 -3.41 5.09 -32.43
CA ALA A 70 -2.13 5.63 -32.88
C ALA A 70 -1.73 6.96 -32.20
N ASN A 71 -0.55 7.48 -32.56
CA ASN A 71 0.13 8.58 -31.85
C ASN A 71 -0.70 9.86 -31.70
N GLU A 72 -1.62 10.17 -32.62
CA GLU A 72 -2.47 11.35 -32.54
C GLU A 72 -3.68 11.17 -31.59
N GLY A 73 -3.87 9.96 -31.06
CA GLY A 73 -5.08 9.55 -30.37
C GLY A 73 -6.31 9.57 -31.28
N LEU A 74 -7.50 9.41 -30.70
CA LEU A 74 -8.74 9.51 -31.49
C LEU A 74 -8.96 10.97 -31.91
N ALA A 75 -8.94 11.25 -33.21
CA ALA A 75 -9.08 12.60 -33.77
C ALA A 75 -10.43 13.27 -33.45
N ALA A 76 -10.48 14.61 -33.48
CA ALA A 76 -11.69 15.37 -33.12
C ALA A 76 -12.81 15.30 -34.18
N LYS A 77 -12.44 15.31 -35.47
CA LYS A 77 -13.40 15.25 -36.58
C LYS A 77 -13.75 13.79 -36.86
N LYS A 78 -15.04 13.45 -36.80
CA LYS A 78 -15.52 12.07 -36.90
C LYS A 78 -15.29 11.42 -38.26
N ASP A 79 -15.15 12.21 -39.33
CA ASP A 79 -15.17 11.74 -40.72
C ASP A 79 -13.80 11.86 -41.40
N THR A 80 -12.71 12.00 -40.64
CA THR A 80 -11.36 11.93 -41.21
C THR A 80 -10.92 10.48 -41.34
N ALA A 81 -10.09 10.17 -42.33
CA ALA A 81 -9.51 8.84 -42.52
C ALA A 81 -8.79 8.34 -41.25
N LEU A 82 -8.08 9.24 -40.55
CA LEU A 82 -7.46 8.95 -39.26
C LEU A 82 -8.50 8.54 -38.21
N SER A 83 -9.59 9.30 -38.03
CA SER A 83 -10.65 8.93 -37.07
C SER A 83 -11.31 7.61 -37.43
N GLN A 84 -11.44 7.25 -38.70
CA GLN A 84 -12.01 5.98 -39.14
C GLN A 84 -11.07 4.82 -38.85
N ALA A 85 -9.78 4.98 -39.13
CA ALA A 85 -8.76 3.98 -38.83
C ALA A 85 -8.69 3.69 -37.31
N GLU A 86 -8.62 4.74 -36.48
CA GLU A 86 -8.55 4.57 -35.02
C GLU A 86 -9.80 3.95 -34.41
N ARG A 87 -10.99 4.26 -34.95
CA ARG A 87 -12.23 3.56 -34.56
C ARG A 87 -12.21 2.08 -34.96
N GLY A 88 -11.76 1.78 -36.17
CA GLY A 88 -11.60 0.41 -36.64
C GLY A 88 -10.69 -0.42 -35.74
N ARG A 89 -9.62 0.18 -35.20
CA ARG A 89 -8.77 -0.48 -34.19
C ARG A 89 -9.54 -0.82 -32.92
N ALA A 90 -10.23 0.16 -32.35
CA ALA A 90 -11.03 -0.04 -31.14
C ALA A 90 -12.14 -1.10 -31.37
N ASP A 91 -12.81 -1.05 -32.52
CA ASP A 91 -13.86 -2.01 -32.89
C ASP A 91 -13.32 -3.43 -33.01
N ALA A 92 -12.14 -3.62 -33.60
CA ALA A 92 -11.49 -4.93 -33.73
C ALA A 92 -11.14 -5.52 -32.36
N LEU A 93 -10.72 -4.69 -31.40
CA LEU A 93 -10.43 -5.12 -30.03
C LEU A 93 -11.71 -5.44 -29.25
N ILE A 94 -12.75 -4.62 -29.40
CA ILE A 94 -14.08 -4.89 -28.82
C ILE A 94 -14.65 -6.21 -29.36
N ALA A 95 -14.40 -6.49 -30.65
CA ALA A 95 -14.84 -7.72 -31.30
C ALA A 95 -14.24 -9.00 -30.68
N LEU A 96 -13.13 -8.93 -29.94
CA LEU A 96 -12.54 -10.09 -29.24
C LEU A 96 -13.53 -10.78 -28.30
N VAL A 97 -14.41 -10.03 -27.65
CA VAL A 97 -15.42 -10.57 -26.72
C VAL A 97 -16.85 -10.48 -27.24
N LYS A 98 -17.05 -9.90 -28.43
CA LYS A 98 -18.38 -9.74 -29.01
C LYS A 98 -18.98 -11.12 -29.31
N GLY A 99 -20.19 -11.36 -28.80
CA GLY A 99 -20.88 -12.65 -28.92
C GLY A 99 -20.42 -13.71 -27.92
N LEU A 100 -19.49 -13.39 -27.01
CA LEU A 100 -19.05 -14.28 -25.93
C LEU A 100 -19.72 -13.88 -24.61
N PRO A 101 -20.84 -14.51 -24.20
CA PRO A 101 -21.64 -14.06 -23.04
C PRO A 101 -20.90 -14.14 -21.69
N LEU A 102 -19.82 -14.92 -21.62
CA LEU A 102 -18.97 -15.09 -20.45
C LEU A 102 -17.82 -14.08 -20.37
N GLY A 103 -17.56 -13.35 -21.45
CA GLY A 103 -16.41 -12.46 -21.58
C GLY A 103 -16.77 -10.99 -21.36
N LYS A 104 -15.96 -10.29 -20.58
CA LYS A 104 -15.96 -8.82 -20.50
C LYS A 104 -14.60 -8.27 -20.90
N ILE A 105 -14.56 -7.11 -21.53
CA ILE A 105 -13.32 -6.41 -21.90
C ILE A 105 -13.21 -5.05 -21.23
N TYR A 106 -12.04 -4.73 -20.66
CA TYR A 106 -11.72 -3.41 -20.12
C TYR A 106 -10.51 -2.82 -20.82
N PHE A 107 -10.49 -1.50 -20.96
CA PHE A 107 -9.47 -0.73 -21.65
C PHE A 107 -8.85 0.27 -20.68
N LEU A 108 -7.52 0.31 -20.64
CA LEU A 108 -6.75 1.37 -20.00
C LEU A 108 -6.14 2.29 -21.06
N PRO A 109 -5.95 3.59 -20.78
CA PRO A 109 -5.22 4.48 -21.67
C PRO A 109 -3.69 4.29 -21.58
N GLY A 110 -3.02 4.32 -22.72
CA GLY A 110 -1.57 4.46 -22.88
C GLY A 110 -1.15 5.87 -23.31
N ASP A 111 0.17 6.08 -23.50
CA ASP A 111 0.68 7.40 -23.86
C ASP A 111 0.21 7.83 -25.26
N LYS A 112 0.04 6.89 -26.19
CA LYS A 112 -0.50 7.18 -27.54
C LYS A 112 -1.97 7.59 -27.52
N ASP A 113 -2.77 6.97 -26.66
CA ASP A 113 -4.18 7.34 -26.45
C ASP A 113 -4.32 8.77 -25.92
N TRP A 114 -3.30 9.24 -25.19
CA TRP A 114 -3.10 10.63 -24.75
C TRP A 114 -2.42 11.51 -25.82
N ALA A 115 -2.69 11.24 -27.11
CA ALA A 115 -2.09 11.93 -28.25
C ALA A 115 -0.55 11.98 -28.15
N ASN A 116 0.05 10.84 -27.78
CA ASN A 116 1.47 10.70 -27.54
C ASN A 116 2.03 11.75 -26.57
N SER A 117 1.36 11.91 -25.44
CA SER A 117 1.64 12.96 -24.46
C SER A 117 1.67 14.40 -25.03
N GLY A 118 0.94 14.66 -26.11
CA GLY A 118 0.81 15.98 -26.73
C GLY A 118 -0.28 16.86 -26.10
N ARG A 119 -0.32 18.15 -26.44
CA ARG A 119 -1.27 19.13 -25.86
C ARG A 119 -2.76 18.78 -26.01
N ALA A 120 -3.11 17.92 -26.95
CA ALA A 120 -4.48 17.46 -27.16
C ALA A 120 -4.84 16.21 -26.35
N GLY A 121 -3.92 15.69 -25.51
CA GLY A 121 -4.01 14.39 -24.88
C GLY A 121 -5.28 14.17 -24.07
N LEU A 122 -5.60 15.07 -23.13
CA LEU A 122 -6.83 14.96 -22.34
C LEU A 122 -8.10 14.93 -23.20
N LYS A 123 -8.13 15.72 -24.28
CA LYS A 123 -9.27 15.73 -25.20
C LYS A 123 -9.32 14.45 -26.04
N ALA A 124 -8.17 13.89 -26.41
CA ALA A 124 -8.08 12.66 -27.20
C ALA A 124 -8.54 11.45 -26.38
N VAL A 125 -8.04 11.29 -25.15
CA VAL A 125 -8.42 10.17 -24.28
C VAL A 125 -9.91 10.22 -23.93
N ARG A 126 -10.48 11.39 -23.62
CA ARG A 126 -11.93 11.54 -23.36
C ARG A 126 -12.79 11.21 -24.59
N ARG A 127 -12.28 11.46 -25.81
CA ARG A 127 -12.98 11.06 -27.04
C ARG A 127 -12.95 9.54 -27.22
N LEU A 128 -11.81 8.92 -26.95
CA LEU A 128 -11.65 7.48 -27.04
C LEU A 128 -12.54 6.75 -26.01
N GLU A 129 -12.51 7.20 -24.76
CA GLU A 129 -13.41 6.75 -23.69
C GLU A 129 -14.88 6.82 -24.15
N LYS A 130 -15.33 7.99 -24.60
CA LYS A 130 -16.70 8.17 -25.09
C LYS A 130 -17.05 7.22 -26.24
N TYR A 131 -16.09 6.95 -27.13
CA TYR A 131 -16.31 6.03 -28.24
C TYR A 131 -16.48 4.58 -27.75
N ILE A 132 -15.58 4.11 -26.88
CA ILE A 132 -15.63 2.74 -26.34
C ILE A 132 -16.90 2.52 -25.51
N GLU A 133 -17.28 3.47 -24.65
CA GLU A 133 -18.51 3.38 -23.86
C GLU A 133 -19.79 3.36 -24.71
N GLN A 134 -19.77 4.00 -25.89
CA GLN A 134 -20.88 3.92 -26.85
C GLN A 134 -21.02 2.53 -27.48
N GLN A 135 -19.91 1.81 -27.66
CA GLN A 135 -19.92 0.45 -28.20
C GLN A 135 -20.22 -0.62 -27.15
N LEU A 136 -19.97 -0.33 -25.87
CA LEU A 136 -20.17 -1.23 -24.73
C LEU A 136 -21.06 -0.61 -23.64
N PRO A 137 -22.32 -0.25 -23.97
CA PRO A 137 -23.19 0.49 -23.05
C PRO A 137 -23.45 -0.30 -21.76
N GLY A 138 -23.30 0.39 -20.62
CA GLY A 138 -23.59 -0.15 -19.29
C GLY A 138 -22.47 -1.00 -18.67
N GLN A 139 -21.34 -1.22 -19.37
CA GLN A 139 -20.22 -1.96 -18.81
C GLN A 139 -19.24 -1.09 -18.03
N ASN A 140 -19.09 0.20 -18.40
CA ASN A 140 -18.00 1.07 -17.93
C ASN A 140 -16.65 0.42 -18.27
N ALA A 141 -16.41 0.22 -19.57
CA ALA A 141 -15.31 -0.56 -20.11
C ALA A 141 -13.98 0.21 -20.16
N PHE A 142 -13.98 1.54 -20.13
CA PHE A 142 -12.77 2.36 -20.18
C PHE A 142 -12.41 2.89 -18.78
N LEU A 143 -11.23 2.52 -18.28
CA LEU A 143 -10.81 2.77 -16.91
C LEU A 143 -9.40 3.37 -16.85
N PRO A 144 -9.14 4.35 -15.95
CA PRO A 144 -10.10 5.18 -15.24
C PRO A 144 -10.87 6.14 -16.16
N THR A 145 -12.06 6.54 -15.73
CA THR A 145 -12.95 7.46 -16.45
C THR A 145 -12.48 8.92 -16.40
N GLY A 146 -12.93 9.74 -17.36
CA GLY A 146 -12.74 11.20 -17.38
C GLY A 146 -11.31 11.69 -17.62
N GLY A 147 -10.37 10.79 -17.93
CA GLY A 147 -8.93 11.10 -17.93
C GLY A 147 -8.36 11.29 -16.53
N CYS A 148 -9.07 10.84 -15.48
CA CYS A 148 -8.62 10.92 -14.10
C CYS A 148 -7.45 9.96 -13.82
N PRO A 149 -6.61 10.24 -12.80
CA PRO A 149 -5.47 9.39 -12.47
C PRO A 149 -5.85 7.97 -11.97
N GLY A 150 -7.08 7.78 -11.48
CA GLY A 150 -7.45 6.62 -10.66
C GLY A 150 -7.05 6.84 -9.19
N PRO A 151 -7.00 5.79 -8.35
CA PRO A 151 -7.34 4.40 -8.67
C PRO A 151 -8.85 4.20 -8.86
N GLU A 152 -9.25 3.54 -9.94
CA GLU A 152 -10.64 3.14 -10.18
C GLU A 152 -10.83 1.64 -9.95
N VAL A 153 -11.84 1.28 -9.16
CA VAL A 153 -12.08 -0.10 -8.70
C VAL A 153 -13.22 -0.73 -9.49
N VAL A 154 -12.99 -1.94 -10.00
CA VAL A 154 -14.02 -2.77 -10.63
C VAL A 154 -13.90 -4.21 -10.14
N ASP A 155 -14.97 -4.74 -9.55
CA ASP A 155 -15.05 -6.15 -9.16
C ASP A 155 -15.54 -6.98 -10.37
N VAL A 156 -14.63 -7.73 -10.99
CA VAL A 156 -14.93 -8.52 -12.21
C VAL A 156 -15.35 -9.94 -11.90
N ALA A 157 -15.05 -10.42 -10.69
CA ALA A 157 -15.47 -11.72 -10.18
C ALA A 157 -15.60 -11.68 -8.65
N PRO A 158 -16.26 -12.67 -8.02
CA PRO A 158 -16.37 -12.74 -6.56
C PRO A 158 -15.03 -12.70 -5.82
N LEU A 159 -13.96 -13.20 -6.46
CA LEU A 159 -12.61 -13.30 -5.91
C LEU A 159 -11.58 -12.40 -6.60
N VAL A 160 -11.98 -11.54 -7.54
CA VAL A 160 -11.05 -10.73 -8.34
C VAL A 160 -11.53 -9.29 -8.45
N ARG A 161 -10.70 -8.39 -7.96
CA ARG A 161 -10.85 -6.94 -8.04
C ARG A 161 -9.77 -6.36 -8.95
N LEU A 162 -10.20 -5.60 -9.95
CA LEU A 162 -9.33 -4.75 -10.75
C LEU A 162 -9.21 -3.38 -10.10
N VAL A 163 -8.00 -2.84 -10.10
CA VAL A 163 -7.71 -1.46 -9.71
C VAL A 163 -6.95 -0.80 -10.85
N ALA A 164 -7.61 0.06 -11.61
CA ALA A 164 -7.03 0.71 -12.79
C ALA A 164 -6.40 2.06 -12.43
N ILE A 165 -5.22 2.33 -13.00
CA ILE A 165 -4.49 3.60 -12.89
C ILE A 165 -4.26 4.15 -14.29
N ASN A 166 -4.56 5.43 -14.47
CA ASN A 166 -4.21 6.16 -15.68
C ASN A 166 -2.75 6.60 -15.61
N SER A 167 -1.82 5.66 -15.81
CA SER A 167 -0.40 5.96 -15.68
C SER A 167 0.10 7.08 -16.60
N PRO A 168 -0.44 7.30 -17.82
CA PRO A 168 -0.10 8.50 -18.61
C PRO A 168 -0.39 9.82 -17.92
N TRP A 169 -1.41 9.91 -17.05
CA TRP A 169 -1.69 11.13 -16.29
C TRP A 169 -0.44 11.62 -15.54
N PHE A 170 0.36 10.72 -14.97
CA PHE A 170 1.56 11.05 -14.19
C PHE A 170 2.74 11.51 -15.05
N THR A 171 2.84 11.03 -16.29
CA THR A 171 3.93 11.36 -17.22
C THR A 171 3.57 12.48 -18.19
N HIS A 172 2.28 12.81 -18.33
CA HIS A 172 1.79 13.83 -19.25
C HIS A 172 2.32 15.24 -18.87
N PRO A 173 2.95 15.97 -19.80
CA PRO A 173 3.54 17.27 -19.52
C PRO A 173 2.59 18.47 -19.72
N TYR A 174 1.37 18.24 -20.20
CA TYR A 174 0.38 19.29 -20.50
C TYR A 174 -0.88 19.13 -19.65
N ASP A 175 -1.98 19.77 -20.08
CA ASP A 175 -3.26 19.77 -19.39
C ASP A 175 -3.77 18.37 -19.06
N ARG A 176 -4.05 18.15 -17.77
CA ARG A 176 -4.66 16.96 -17.21
C ARG A 176 -5.58 17.38 -16.06
N PRO A 177 -6.55 16.55 -15.63
CA PRO A 177 -7.37 16.86 -14.48
C PRO A 177 -6.50 17.08 -13.23
N GLU A 178 -6.58 18.28 -12.65
CA GLU A 178 -5.88 18.69 -11.42
C GLU A 178 -6.83 19.61 -10.64
N ALA A 179 -6.56 19.84 -9.35
CA ALA A 179 -7.39 20.73 -8.54
C ALA A 179 -7.53 22.12 -9.20
N PRO A 180 -8.74 22.72 -9.28
CA PRO A 180 -9.97 22.35 -8.57
C PRO A 180 -10.96 21.45 -9.35
N ASP A 181 -10.53 20.66 -10.33
CA ASP A 181 -11.41 19.74 -11.06
C ASP A 181 -12.12 18.76 -10.09
N THR A 182 -13.43 18.91 -9.88
CA THR A 182 -14.17 18.11 -8.89
C THR A 182 -14.59 16.74 -9.40
N ASP A 183 -14.41 16.46 -10.70
CA ASP A 183 -14.90 15.24 -11.33
C ASP A 183 -14.02 14.03 -10.97
N CYS A 184 -12.73 14.26 -10.71
CA CYS A 184 -11.82 13.19 -10.34
C CYS A 184 -11.82 12.90 -8.84
N LYS A 185 -11.80 11.60 -8.52
CA LYS A 185 -11.62 11.14 -7.14
C LYS A 185 -10.23 11.42 -6.60
N ALA A 186 -9.19 11.56 -7.39
CA ALA A 186 -7.88 11.97 -6.89
C ALA A 186 -7.31 13.05 -7.82
N LEU A 187 -6.73 14.09 -7.23
CA LEU A 187 -6.22 15.27 -7.94
C LEU A 187 -4.76 15.57 -7.61
N SER A 188 -4.19 14.87 -6.63
CA SER A 188 -2.77 14.94 -6.28
C SER A 188 -2.18 13.54 -6.12
N LYS A 189 -0.84 13.47 -6.12
CA LYS A 189 -0.11 12.21 -5.91
C LYS A 189 -0.36 11.64 -4.51
N GLU A 190 -0.53 12.51 -3.53
CA GLU A 190 -0.81 12.17 -2.14
C GLU A 190 -2.23 11.62 -1.99
N GLU A 191 -3.22 12.26 -2.60
CA GLU A 191 -4.60 11.73 -2.61
C GLU A 191 -4.69 10.37 -3.32
N PHE A 192 -3.95 10.22 -4.42
CA PHE A 192 -3.84 8.95 -5.14
C PHE A 192 -3.24 7.86 -4.26
N ARG A 193 -2.13 8.16 -3.56
CA ARG A 193 -1.47 7.25 -2.64
C ARG A 193 -2.40 6.84 -1.49
N GLU A 194 -3.09 7.80 -0.88
CA GLU A 194 -4.05 7.55 0.20
C GLU A 194 -5.15 6.59 -0.26
N GLN A 195 -5.75 6.86 -1.42
CA GLN A 195 -6.83 6.03 -1.97
C GLN A 195 -6.36 4.64 -2.36
N LEU A 196 -5.19 4.52 -2.99
CA LEU A 196 -4.64 3.21 -3.34
C LEU A 196 -4.36 2.39 -2.07
N GLN A 197 -3.80 3.02 -1.04
CA GLN A 197 -3.56 2.37 0.25
C GLN A 197 -4.88 1.93 0.90
N ASP A 198 -5.92 2.77 0.91
CA ASP A 198 -7.24 2.41 1.44
C ASP A 198 -7.87 1.25 0.67
N ILE A 199 -7.83 1.27 -0.67
CA ILE A 199 -8.36 0.18 -1.50
C ILE A 199 -7.65 -1.13 -1.18
N ILE A 200 -6.31 -1.13 -1.06
CA ILE A 200 -5.57 -2.34 -0.72
C ILE A 200 -5.90 -2.79 0.72
N ASP A 201 -5.92 -1.86 1.67
CA ASP A 201 -6.18 -2.12 3.08
C ASP A 201 -7.57 -2.72 3.38
N ASP A 202 -8.56 -2.34 2.57
CA ASP A 202 -9.96 -2.73 2.72
C ASP A 202 -10.37 -3.86 1.77
N THR A 203 -9.49 -4.25 0.84
CA THR A 203 -9.74 -5.42 -0.01
C THR A 203 -9.52 -6.70 0.80
N ARG A 204 -10.62 -7.41 1.09
CA ARG A 204 -10.64 -8.71 1.76
C ARG A 204 -11.51 -9.70 1.00
N GLY A 205 -11.10 -10.96 0.94
CA GLY A 205 -11.81 -12.02 0.23
C GLY A 205 -11.75 -11.88 -1.30
N LYS A 206 -10.91 -10.99 -1.83
CA LYS A 206 -10.69 -10.76 -3.26
C LYS A 206 -9.22 -10.53 -3.55
N ASN A 207 -8.69 -11.19 -4.58
CA ASN A 207 -7.41 -10.85 -5.16
C ASN A 207 -7.45 -9.44 -5.76
N LEU A 208 -6.36 -8.69 -5.60
CA LEU A 208 -6.20 -7.36 -6.16
C LEU A 208 -5.23 -7.40 -7.34
N LEU A 209 -5.75 -7.10 -8.54
CA LEU A 209 -4.96 -6.89 -9.75
C LEU A 209 -4.89 -5.40 -10.05
N LEU A 210 -3.71 -4.83 -9.83
CA LEU A 210 -3.41 -3.44 -10.16
C LEU A 210 -3.05 -3.34 -11.64
N LEU A 211 -3.64 -2.39 -12.35
CA LEU A 211 -3.52 -2.25 -13.80
C LEU A 211 -3.03 -0.84 -14.15
N GLY A 212 -2.08 -0.75 -15.07
CA GLY A 212 -1.63 0.52 -15.67
C GLY A 212 -1.07 0.28 -17.06
N HIS A 213 -0.66 1.34 -17.76
CA HIS A 213 0.05 1.20 -19.02
C HIS A 213 1.57 1.14 -18.81
N HIS A 214 2.11 2.02 -17.96
CA HIS A 214 3.54 2.19 -17.73
C HIS A 214 4.10 1.20 -16.67
N PRO A 215 5.01 0.28 -17.00
CA PRO A 215 5.61 -0.65 -16.05
C PRO A 215 6.62 0.05 -15.12
N VAL A 216 6.46 -0.10 -13.81
CA VAL A 216 7.39 0.49 -12.82
C VAL A 216 8.66 -0.34 -12.58
N VAL A 217 8.67 -1.56 -13.13
CA VAL A 217 9.80 -2.49 -13.16
C VAL A 217 9.78 -3.12 -14.55
N THR A 218 10.85 -2.93 -15.31
CA THR A 218 10.96 -3.43 -16.68
C THR A 218 12.42 -3.55 -17.08
N ASN A 219 12.73 -4.59 -17.86
CA ASN A 219 14.01 -4.76 -18.54
C ASN A 219 13.91 -4.43 -20.04
N GLY A 220 12.84 -3.76 -20.45
CA GLY A 220 12.61 -3.38 -21.83
C GLY A 220 13.37 -2.12 -22.22
N VAL A 221 13.22 -1.75 -23.49
CA VAL A 221 13.92 -0.62 -24.09
C VAL A 221 13.55 0.71 -23.41
N TYR A 222 12.28 0.90 -23.03
CA TYR A 222 11.83 2.10 -22.29
C TYR A 222 12.30 2.10 -20.83
N GLY A 223 12.76 0.95 -20.31
CA GLY A 223 13.51 0.84 -19.06
C GLY A 223 14.98 1.25 -19.15
N GLY A 224 15.48 1.59 -20.35
CA GLY A 224 16.89 1.93 -20.59
C GLY A 224 17.78 0.72 -20.94
N HIS A 225 17.19 -0.45 -21.21
CA HIS A 225 17.91 -1.65 -21.61
C HIS A 225 17.96 -1.76 -23.14
N GLU A 226 18.89 -1.03 -23.77
CA GLU A 226 19.08 -1.03 -25.22
C GLU A 226 19.93 -2.23 -25.67
N PRO A 227 19.66 -2.83 -26.86
CA PRO A 227 20.49 -3.91 -27.39
C PRO A 227 21.87 -3.39 -27.78
N LEU A 228 22.89 -4.26 -27.74
CA LEU A 228 24.26 -3.91 -28.15
C LEU A 228 24.32 -3.29 -29.56
N SER A 229 23.47 -3.75 -30.49
CA SER A 229 23.37 -3.18 -31.84
C SER A 229 23.01 -1.69 -31.86
N ARG A 230 22.25 -1.20 -30.87
CA ARG A 230 21.93 0.23 -30.73
C ARG A 230 23.15 1.06 -30.32
N HIS A 231 24.01 0.53 -29.47
CA HIS A 231 25.26 1.22 -29.08
C HIS A 231 26.24 1.36 -30.27
N LEU A 232 26.19 0.38 -31.19
CA LEU A 232 27.12 0.30 -32.31
C LEU A 232 26.63 1.04 -33.57
N SER A 233 25.38 1.51 -33.62
CA SER A 233 24.81 2.12 -34.83
C SER A 233 23.92 3.35 -34.55
N PRO A 234 24.34 4.57 -34.98
CA PRO A 234 25.66 4.91 -35.50
C PRO A 234 26.73 4.79 -34.39
N PRO A 235 28.01 4.52 -34.69
CA PRO A 235 29.07 4.55 -33.69
C PRO A 235 29.09 5.89 -32.93
N VAL A 236 29.35 5.86 -31.63
CA VAL A 236 29.29 7.02 -30.69
C VAL A 236 27.88 7.59 -30.50
N LEU A 237 27.17 7.98 -31.55
CA LEU A 237 25.82 8.55 -31.47
C LEU A 237 24.79 7.56 -30.92
N GLY A 238 24.89 6.28 -31.28
CA GLY A 238 24.05 5.19 -30.78
C GLY A 238 24.24 4.98 -29.27
N THR A 239 25.48 5.01 -28.79
CA THR A 239 25.80 4.98 -27.35
C THR A 239 25.28 6.22 -26.63
N LEU A 240 25.42 7.42 -27.22
CA LEU A 240 24.85 8.65 -26.65
C LEU A 240 23.32 8.59 -26.57
N TYR A 241 22.66 8.05 -27.59
CA TYR A 241 21.21 7.86 -27.60
C TYR A 241 20.75 6.85 -26.53
N ALA A 242 21.43 5.70 -26.43
CA ALA A 242 21.16 4.72 -25.39
C ALA A 242 21.37 5.30 -23.98
N ALA A 243 22.47 6.03 -23.78
CA ALA A 243 22.76 6.72 -22.53
C ALA A 243 21.71 7.80 -22.22
N TYR A 244 21.26 8.55 -23.21
CA TYR A 244 20.19 9.54 -23.05
C TYR A 244 18.90 8.87 -22.56
N ARG A 245 18.46 7.77 -23.18
CA ARG A 245 17.24 7.06 -22.77
C ARG A 245 17.36 6.44 -21.38
N GLN A 246 18.54 5.93 -21.04
CA GLN A 246 18.79 5.29 -19.75
C GLN A 246 18.84 6.29 -18.58
N ASN A 247 19.28 7.54 -18.81
CA ASN A 247 19.59 8.49 -17.73
C ASN A 247 18.74 9.77 -17.73
N VAL A 248 18.14 10.14 -18.86
CA VAL A 248 17.35 11.37 -19.01
C VAL A 248 15.98 11.05 -19.59
N GLY A 249 15.98 10.55 -20.82
CA GLY A 249 14.79 10.05 -21.51
C GLY A 249 13.75 11.12 -21.84
N THR A 250 12.70 10.65 -22.49
CA THR A 250 11.44 11.37 -22.75
C THR A 250 10.38 10.95 -21.74
N PRO A 251 9.16 11.54 -21.71
CA PRO A 251 8.07 11.07 -20.83
C PRO A 251 7.71 9.58 -20.95
N ARG A 252 8.14 8.91 -22.03
CA ARG A 252 8.00 7.46 -22.25
C ARG A 252 9.08 6.65 -21.53
N ASP A 253 10.25 7.21 -21.34
CA ASP A 253 11.38 6.49 -20.77
C ASP A 253 11.33 6.56 -19.24
N LEU A 254 11.62 5.44 -18.59
CA LEU A 254 11.59 5.27 -17.15
C LEU A 254 12.47 6.31 -16.44
N ALA A 255 13.54 6.77 -17.07
CA ALA A 255 14.47 7.77 -16.56
C ALA A 255 13.84 9.16 -16.35
N SER A 256 12.70 9.45 -16.99
CA SER A 256 12.09 10.79 -16.91
C SER A 256 11.56 11.12 -15.51
N PRO A 257 11.58 12.39 -15.07
CA PRO A 257 11.16 12.77 -13.72
C PRO A 257 9.71 12.38 -13.37
N GLY A 258 8.78 12.52 -14.30
CA GLY A 258 7.37 12.16 -14.10
C GLY A 258 7.18 10.65 -13.91
N TYR A 259 7.90 9.85 -14.70
CA TYR A 259 7.85 8.40 -14.62
C TYR A 259 8.57 7.89 -13.37
N GLN A 260 9.73 8.45 -13.00
CA GLN A 260 10.38 8.15 -11.73
C GLN A 260 9.50 8.47 -10.52
N ALA A 261 8.72 9.56 -10.58
CA ALA A 261 7.75 9.86 -9.54
C ALA A 261 6.66 8.76 -9.45
N LEU A 262 6.04 8.38 -10.57
CA LEU A 262 5.07 7.27 -10.60
C LEU A 262 5.68 5.96 -10.05
N ARG A 263 6.87 5.60 -10.52
CA ARG A 263 7.61 4.42 -10.07
C ARG A 263 7.81 4.44 -8.57
N LYS A 264 8.31 5.55 -8.03
CA LYS A 264 8.54 5.73 -6.60
C LYS A 264 7.24 5.61 -5.81
N GLU A 265 6.15 6.23 -6.27
CA GLU A 265 4.86 6.18 -5.58
C GLU A 265 4.30 4.75 -5.52
N LEU A 266 4.29 4.04 -6.65
CA LEU A 266 3.76 2.68 -6.71
C LEU A 266 4.64 1.69 -5.95
N LEU A 267 5.96 1.70 -6.14
CA LEU A 267 6.85 0.77 -5.42
C LEU A 267 6.79 0.97 -3.91
N ASN A 268 6.74 2.22 -3.44
CA ASN A 268 6.63 2.49 -2.00
C ASN A 268 5.29 2.04 -1.42
N THR A 269 4.21 2.18 -2.18
CA THR A 269 2.87 1.75 -1.75
C THR A 269 2.79 0.23 -1.72
N LEU A 270 3.19 -0.45 -2.79
CA LEU A 270 3.13 -1.91 -2.91
C LEU A 270 4.08 -2.62 -1.95
N GLN A 271 5.25 -2.05 -1.65
CA GLN A 271 6.15 -2.60 -0.65
C GLN A 271 5.47 -2.80 0.71
N SER A 272 4.60 -1.87 1.12
CA SER A 272 3.91 -1.95 2.41
C SER A 272 2.71 -2.90 2.36
N ASN A 273 2.35 -3.40 1.17
CA ASN A 273 1.19 -4.21 0.90
C ASN A 273 1.53 -5.39 -0.05
N PRO A 274 2.25 -6.41 0.44
CA PRO A 274 2.59 -7.58 -0.37
C PRO A 274 1.33 -8.37 -0.77
N GLY A 275 1.43 -9.15 -1.85
CA GLY A 275 0.32 -9.96 -2.37
C GLY A 275 -0.35 -9.40 -3.63
N VAL A 276 0.13 -8.28 -4.17
CA VAL A 276 -0.44 -7.61 -5.34
C VAL A 276 0.28 -8.03 -6.63
N VAL A 277 -0.48 -8.18 -7.71
CA VAL A 277 0.06 -8.22 -9.07
C VAL A 277 -0.16 -6.85 -9.72
N TYR A 278 0.90 -6.23 -10.23
CA TYR A 278 0.82 -5.05 -11.09
C TYR A 278 1.07 -5.45 -12.54
N ALA A 279 0.04 -5.36 -13.38
CA ALA A 279 0.15 -5.64 -14.81
C ALA A 279 0.19 -4.34 -15.63
N ALA A 280 1.12 -4.29 -16.57
CA ALA A 280 1.35 -3.15 -17.45
C ALA A 280 1.76 -3.58 -18.87
N ALA A 281 1.85 -2.60 -19.78
CA ALA A 281 2.35 -2.77 -21.14
C ALA A 281 3.52 -1.81 -21.41
N HIS A 282 3.39 -0.90 -22.39
CA HIS A 282 4.39 0.09 -22.80
C HIS A 282 5.66 -0.50 -23.43
N ASP A 283 6.40 -1.36 -22.74
CA ASP A 283 7.48 -2.13 -23.35
C ASP A 283 6.94 -3.26 -24.22
N PHE A 284 7.49 -3.40 -25.42
CA PHE A 284 7.10 -4.44 -26.38
C PHE A 284 7.74 -5.79 -26.07
N SER A 285 7.47 -6.33 -24.89
CA SER A 285 8.00 -7.62 -24.42
C SER A 285 7.05 -8.31 -23.45
N LEU A 286 7.36 -9.57 -23.11
CA LEU A 286 6.67 -10.34 -22.07
C LEU A 286 7.60 -10.50 -20.87
N GLN A 287 7.19 -10.02 -19.69
CA GLN A 287 8.04 -10.03 -18.50
C GLN A 287 7.25 -10.37 -17.24
N LEU A 288 7.91 -11.04 -16.30
CA LEU A 288 7.42 -11.29 -14.94
C LEU A 288 8.56 -11.14 -13.95
N THR A 289 8.45 -10.15 -13.05
CA THR A 289 9.50 -9.84 -12.06
C THR A 289 8.92 -9.77 -10.65
N PRO A 290 9.34 -10.65 -9.71
CA PRO A 290 8.96 -10.56 -8.30
C PRO A 290 9.68 -9.39 -7.61
N VAL A 291 8.94 -8.61 -6.83
CA VAL A 291 9.49 -7.51 -6.03
C VAL A 291 8.79 -7.47 -4.68
N GLN A 292 9.51 -7.79 -3.60
CA GLN A 292 9.07 -7.59 -2.21
C GLN A 292 7.68 -8.20 -1.90
N GLY A 293 7.44 -9.43 -2.35
CA GLY A 293 6.17 -10.13 -2.15
C GLY A 293 5.05 -9.73 -3.11
N ASN A 294 5.35 -8.90 -4.10
CA ASN A 294 4.46 -8.54 -5.22
C ASN A 294 5.05 -9.04 -6.55
N TYR A 295 4.23 -9.04 -7.60
CA TYR A 295 4.67 -9.40 -8.96
C TYR A 295 4.39 -8.27 -9.95
N HIS A 296 5.39 -7.92 -10.75
CA HIS A 296 5.28 -6.97 -11.84
C HIS A 296 5.28 -7.72 -13.16
N LEU A 297 4.17 -7.62 -13.88
CA LEU A 297 3.93 -8.31 -15.15
C LEU A 297 3.88 -7.29 -16.29
N VAL A 298 4.62 -7.55 -17.36
CA VAL A 298 4.57 -6.77 -18.60
C VAL A 298 4.01 -7.65 -19.72
N ALA A 299 2.90 -7.22 -20.32
CA ALA A 299 2.23 -7.90 -21.43
C ALA A 299 2.00 -6.93 -22.60
N GLY A 300 3.10 -6.36 -23.12
CA GLY A 300 3.06 -5.28 -24.11
C GLY A 300 3.46 -5.68 -25.53
N SER A 301 3.59 -6.96 -25.85
CA SER A 301 4.09 -7.42 -27.15
C SER A 301 3.05 -8.08 -28.07
N PHE A 302 1.77 -7.75 -27.93
CA PHE A 302 0.73 -8.38 -28.75
C PHE A 302 0.92 -8.11 -30.26
N ALA A 303 1.17 -6.85 -30.62
CA ALA A 303 1.34 -6.44 -32.01
C ALA A 303 2.76 -6.64 -32.55
N ARG A 304 3.77 -6.49 -31.70
CA ARG A 304 5.18 -6.69 -32.06
C ARG A 304 6.04 -6.92 -30.82
N SER A 305 7.26 -7.38 -31.01
CA SER A 305 8.25 -7.51 -29.93
C SER A 305 9.53 -6.69 -30.16
N GLN A 306 10.15 -6.23 -29.08
CA GLN A 306 11.42 -5.50 -29.04
C GLN A 306 12.41 -6.14 -28.06
N HIS A 307 13.64 -5.64 -28.07
CA HIS A 307 14.68 -6.14 -27.17
C HIS A 307 14.26 -6.03 -25.70
N VAL A 308 14.66 -7.04 -24.94
CA VAL A 308 14.53 -7.09 -23.50
C VAL A 308 15.84 -7.59 -22.93
N GLY A 309 16.40 -6.86 -21.96
CA GLY A 309 17.70 -7.15 -21.37
C GLY A 309 17.63 -8.29 -20.36
N VAL A 310 18.72 -9.05 -20.18
CA VAL A 310 18.77 -10.16 -19.22
C VAL A 310 18.75 -9.64 -17.78
N ASN A 311 17.96 -10.26 -16.90
CA ASN A 311 17.90 -9.94 -15.48
C ASN A 311 17.68 -11.22 -14.66
N SER A 312 18.60 -11.54 -13.74
CA SER A 312 18.54 -12.74 -12.89
C SER A 312 17.41 -12.71 -11.85
N SER A 313 16.84 -11.54 -11.59
CA SER A 313 15.72 -11.37 -10.66
C SER A 313 14.36 -11.58 -11.34
N SER A 314 14.29 -11.59 -12.67
CA SER A 314 13.05 -11.82 -13.42
C SER A 314 12.80 -13.32 -13.60
N LEU A 315 11.56 -13.75 -13.40
CA LEU A 315 11.15 -15.15 -13.57
C LEU A 315 10.86 -15.50 -15.03
N TYR A 316 10.46 -14.50 -15.82
CA TYR A 316 10.21 -14.62 -17.25
C TYR A 316 10.52 -13.29 -17.91
N ASN A 317 11.18 -13.30 -19.07
CA ASN A 317 11.69 -12.08 -19.69
C ASN A 317 12.04 -12.30 -21.17
N GLU A 318 11.03 -12.27 -22.04
CA GLU A 318 11.15 -12.75 -23.42
C GLU A 318 10.78 -11.71 -24.48
N ARG A 319 11.56 -11.71 -25.57
CA ARG A 319 11.26 -10.99 -26.81
C ARG A 319 10.42 -11.88 -27.72
N GLN A 320 9.15 -12.02 -27.37
CA GLN A 320 8.18 -12.80 -28.15
C GLN A 320 6.88 -12.02 -28.31
N GLU A 321 6.20 -12.22 -29.44
CA GLU A 321 4.90 -11.62 -29.69
C GLU A 321 3.83 -12.50 -29.04
N GLY A 322 2.98 -11.92 -28.19
CA GLY A 322 2.14 -12.74 -27.33
C GLY A 322 1.26 -11.97 -26.38
N TYR A 323 0.68 -12.69 -25.43
CA TYR A 323 -0.15 -12.16 -24.34
C TYR A 323 0.08 -12.96 -23.05
N ALA A 324 -0.45 -12.46 -21.95
CA ALA A 324 -0.37 -13.12 -20.65
C ALA A 324 -1.75 -13.43 -20.08
N THR A 325 -1.83 -14.40 -19.17
CA THR A 325 -3.04 -14.67 -18.38
C THR A 325 -2.72 -14.80 -16.90
N LEU A 326 -3.71 -14.44 -16.08
CA LEU A 326 -3.71 -14.69 -14.65
C LEU A 326 -4.93 -15.55 -14.30
N GLU A 327 -4.67 -16.69 -13.67
CA GLU A 327 -5.69 -17.63 -13.22
C GLU A 327 -5.85 -17.53 -11.70
N TYR A 328 -7.08 -17.32 -11.24
CA TYR A 328 -7.43 -17.19 -9.83
C TYR A 328 -8.25 -18.39 -9.38
N PHE A 329 -7.77 -19.09 -8.36
CA PHE A 329 -8.42 -20.29 -7.83
C PHE A 329 -9.20 -19.98 -6.54
N ALA A 330 -10.21 -20.80 -6.23
CA ALA A 330 -11.08 -20.60 -5.07
C ALA A 330 -10.37 -20.73 -3.73
N ASP A 331 -9.26 -21.47 -3.69
CA ASP A 331 -8.40 -21.65 -2.52
C ASP A 331 -7.43 -20.48 -2.29
N GLY A 332 -7.44 -19.46 -3.16
CA GLY A 332 -6.50 -18.35 -3.12
C GLY A 332 -5.19 -18.59 -3.89
N THR A 333 -5.00 -19.73 -4.54
CA THR A 333 -3.87 -19.91 -5.46
C THR A 333 -4.01 -18.94 -6.65
N VAL A 334 -2.90 -18.34 -7.09
CA VAL A 334 -2.83 -17.48 -8.28
C VAL A 334 -1.71 -17.95 -9.18
N LYS A 335 -2.01 -18.18 -10.46
CA LYS A 335 -1.02 -18.58 -11.47
C LYS A 335 -0.94 -17.56 -12.59
N SER A 336 0.24 -17.47 -13.19
CA SER A 336 0.51 -16.66 -14.38
C SER A 336 0.95 -17.54 -15.52
N HIS A 337 0.47 -17.23 -16.72
CA HIS A 337 0.88 -17.89 -17.95
C HIS A 337 1.26 -16.85 -19.00
N PHE A 338 2.23 -17.18 -19.84
CA PHE A 338 2.57 -16.40 -21.04
C PHE A 338 2.42 -17.28 -22.27
N TYR A 339 1.87 -16.69 -23.32
CA TYR A 339 1.62 -17.36 -24.58
C TYR A 339 2.28 -16.58 -25.72
N ALA A 340 2.99 -17.28 -26.59
CA ALA A 340 3.62 -16.73 -27.79
C ALA A 340 2.90 -17.19 -29.05
N PHE A 341 2.73 -16.29 -30.01
CA PHE A 341 2.14 -16.62 -31.30
C PHE A 341 3.15 -17.35 -32.19
N ALA A 342 2.71 -18.45 -32.82
CA ALA A 342 3.52 -19.24 -33.75
C ALA A 342 3.45 -18.74 -35.21
N GLY A 343 2.69 -17.66 -35.48
CA GLY A 343 2.41 -17.13 -36.82
C GLY A 343 1.12 -17.70 -37.45
N GLY A 344 0.49 -16.92 -38.34
CA GLY A 344 -0.82 -17.25 -38.92
C GLY A 344 -1.95 -17.33 -37.88
N ASP A 345 -3.00 -18.11 -38.16
CA ASP A 345 -4.17 -18.29 -37.29
C ASP A 345 -4.00 -19.44 -36.27
N GLN A 346 -2.76 -19.89 -36.04
CA GLN A 346 -2.50 -20.98 -35.10
C GLN A 346 -2.71 -20.51 -33.65
N PRO A 347 -3.20 -21.40 -32.75
CA PRO A 347 -3.26 -21.10 -31.33
C PRO A 347 -1.90 -20.68 -30.78
N ALA A 348 -1.90 -19.69 -29.89
CA ALA A 348 -0.68 -19.29 -29.19
C ALA A 348 -0.18 -20.44 -28.30
N GLN A 349 1.14 -20.64 -28.26
CA GLN A 349 1.78 -21.69 -27.47
C GLN A 349 2.15 -21.17 -26.10
N GLU A 350 1.92 -21.95 -25.05
CA GLU A 350 2.36 -21.60 -23.70
C GLU A 350 3.88 -21.68 -23.60
N THR A 351 4.50 -20.57 -23.24
CA THR A 351 5.96 -20.44 -23.12
C THR A 351 6.41 -20.30 -21.67
N TYR A 352 5.48 -20.02 -20.76
CA TYR A 352 5.72 -20.00 -19.33
C TYR A 352 4.42 -20.27 -18.56
N ALA A 353 4.54 -21.04 -17.48
CA ALA A 353 3.50 -21.20 -16.46
C ALA A 353 4.16 -21.19 -15.07
N GLY A 354 3.62 -20.41 -14.15
CA GLY A 354 4.17 -20.26 -12.81
C GLY A 354 3.11 -19.95 -11.77
N THR A 355 3.30 -20.43 -10.54
CA THR A 355 2.46 -20.03 -9.40
C THR A 355 3.02 -18.76 -8.78
N LEU A 356 2.22 -17.70 -8.73
CA LEU A 356 2.59 -16.42 -8.11
C LEU A 356 2.34 -16.46 -6.61
N PHE A 357 1.13 -16.86 -6.21
CA PHE A 357 0.74 -16.95 -4.81
C PHE A 357 0.17 -18.32 -4.52
N ARG A 358 0.60 -18.90 -3.40
CA ARG A 358 0.02 -20.16 -2.90
C ARG A 358 -1.14 -19.89 -1.96
N SER A 359 -2.09 -20.82 -1.94
CA SER A 359 -3.17 -20.83 -0.95
C SER A 359 -2.62 -20.80 0.49
N PRO A 360 -3.20 -19.99 1.40
CA PRO A 360 -2.89 -20.08 2.83
C PRO A 360 -3.37 -21.39 3.47
N CYS A 361 -4.20 -22.17 2.79
CA CYS A 361 -4.74 -23.43 3.29
C CYS A 361 -3.92 -24.65 2.86
N ASN A 362 -2.91 -24.46 2.01
CA ASN A 362 -1.97 -25.53 1.67
C ASN A 362 -0.84 -25.58 2.70
N ALA A 363 -0.58 -26.78 3.24
CA ALA A 363 0.42 -27.06 4.27
C ALA A 363 1.85 -27.17 3.73
N ASP A 364 2.11 -26.92 2.45
CA ASP A 364 3.47 -26.89 1.92
C ASP A 364 4.28 -25.71 2.49
N THR A 365 4.94 -25.97 3.61
CA THR A 365 5.86 -25.04 4.28
C THR A 365 7.25 -25.02 3.66
N ALA A 366 7.57 -25.93 2.74
CA ALA A 366 8.87 -25.98 2.06
C ALA A 366 8.93 -25.01 0.86
N SER A 367 7.77 -24.65 0.30
CA SER A 367 7.68 -23.67 -0.78
C SER A 367 8.09 -22.26 -0.34
N ARG A 368 9.02 -21.65 -1.10
CA ARG A 368 9.43 -20.24 -0.95
C ARG A 368 8.45 -19.26 -1.58
N LEU A 369 7.36 -19.74 -2.18
CA LEU A 369 6.36 -18.87 -2.80
C LEU A 369 5.57 -18.09 -1.73
N PRO A 370 5.27 -16.81 -1.99
CA PRO A 370 4.48 -16.00 -1.08
C PRO A 370 3.05 -16.56 -0.93
N ILE A 371 2.51 -16.47 0.28
CA ILE A 371 1.14 -16.85 0.60
C ILE A 371 0.19 -15.74 0.15
N ASN A 372 -0.96 -16.10 -0.43
CA ASN A 372 -2.02 -15.15 -0.71
C ASN A 372 -2.74 -14.73 0.58
N LEU A 373 -2.54 -13.48 1.01
CA LEU A 373 -3.16 -12.92 2.22
C LEU A 373 -4.51 -12.24 1.95
N PHE A 374 -4.93 -12.12 0.68
CA PHE A 374 -6.23 -11.56 0.33
C PHE A 374 -7.38 -12.57 0.46
N ILE A 375 -7.08 -13.87 0.36
CA ILE A 375 -8.06 -14.99 0.46
C ILE A 375 -7.68 -15.88 1.66
N LEU A 376 -8.08 -15.50 2.87
CA LEU A 376 -7.72 -16.22 4.10
C LEU A 376 -8.64 -17.41 4.40
N ASP A 377 -9.93 -17.23 4.14
CA ASP A 377 -10.92 -18.28 4.30
C ASP A 377 -10.97 -19.06 2.99
N CYS A 378 -10.63 -20.36 3.00
CA CYS A 378 -10.68 -21.22 1.81
C CYS A 378 -11.99 -22.02 1.80
N PRO A 379 -13.10 -21.45 1.29
CA PRO A 379 -14.37 -22.15 1.26
C PRO A 379 -14.27 -23.42 0.42
N GLY A 380 -14.77 -24.54 0.96
CA GLY A 380 -14.81 -25.82 0.25
C GLY A 380 -13.54 -26.68 0.33
N VAL A 381 -12.48 -26.22 1.02
CA VAL A 381 -11.33 -27.06 1.36
C VAL A 381 -11.54 -27.65 2.75
N THR A 382 -11.71 -28.97 2.84
CA THR A 382 -11.64 -29.67 4.13
C THR A 382 -10.24 -29.43 4.68
N GLN A 383 -10.11 -28.67 5.76
CA GLN A 383 -8.84 -28.55 6.45
C GLN A 383 -8.42 -29.93 6.94
N THR A 384 -7.56 -30.63 6.20
CA THR A 384 -6.81 -31.74 6.77
C THR A 384 -5.99 -31.17 7.92
N PRO A 385 -6.05 -31.74 9.14
CA PRO A 385 -5.29 -31.27 10.31
C PRO A 385 -3.76 -31.29 10.17
N ALA A 386 -3.24 -31.44 8.95
CA ALA A 386 -1.84 -31.61 8.61
C ALA A 386 -1.01 -30.47 9.25
N GLU A 387 -0.39 -30.85 10.37
CA GLU A 387 0.62 -30.15 11.13
C GLU A 387 0.29 -28.71 11.51
N ARG A 388 -0.77 -28.52 12.32
CA ARG A 388 -0.79 -27.35 13.21
C ARG A 388 0.44 -27.43 14.11
N ARG A 389 1.44 -26.57 13.84
CA ARG A 389 2.57 -26.40 14.75
C ARG A 389 1.99 -26.15 16.16
N PRO A 390 2.36 -26.96 17.16
CA PRO A 390 1.77 -26.87 18.48
C PRO A 390 1.89 -25.44 19.01
N ASN A 391 0.84 -24.99 19.69
CA ASN A 391 0.86 -23.69 20.35
C ASN A 391 1.87 -23.72 21.49
N ALA A 392 2.59 -22.62 21.68
CA ALA A 392 3.33 -22.46 22.92
C ALA A 392 2.33 -22.41 24.10
N PRO A 393 2.67 -22.97 25.28
CA PRO A 393 1.83 -22.85 26.47
C PRO A 393 1.52 -21.38 26.76
N LEU A 394 0.22 -21.04 26.85
CA LEU A 394 -0.21 -19.67 27.10
C LEU A 394 -0.01 -19.32 28.58
N GLN A 395 0.96 -18.45 28.87
CA GLN A 395 1.15 -17.87 30.20
C GLN A 395 0.38 -16.56 30.30
N ALA A 396 -0.31 -16.32 31.44
CA ALA A 396 -1.11 -15.10 31.62
C ALA A 396 -0.28 -13.80 31.48
N ALA A 397 0.98 -13.84 31.91
CA ALA A 397 1.95 -12.77 31.73
C ALA A 397 3.33 -13.36 31.43
N THR A 398 4.19 -12.57 30.79
CA THR A 398 5.57 -12.91 30.48
C THR A 398 6.49 -11.71 30.71
N VAL A 399 7.78 -11.95 30.81
CA VAL A 399 8.81 -10.90 30.91
C VAL A 399 9.48 -10.75 29.55
N VAL A 400 9.54 -9.53 29.03
CA VAL A 400 10.04 -9.23 27.69
C VAL A 400 10.96 -8.02 27.74
N VAL A 401 12.08 -8.08 27.02
CA VAL A 401 12.91 -6.91 26.72
C VAL A 401 12.36 -6.28 25.43
N PRO A 402 11.95 -4.99 25.44
CA PRO A 402 11.23 -4.40 24.31
C PRO A 402 12.10 -4.20 23.05
N GLY A 403 13.42 -4.00 23.20
CA GLY A 403 14.33 -3.81 22.07
C GLY A 403 15.79 -4.15 22.41
N PRO A 404 16.14 -5.45 22.55
CA PRO A 404 17.50 -5.88 22.88
C PRO A 404 18.58 -5.40 21.89
N GLU A 405 18.22 -5.14 20.63
CA GLU A 405 19.09 -4.60 19.59
C GLU A 405 19.61 -3.19 19.88
N TYR A 406 18.96 -2.44 20.78
CA TYR A 406 19.38 -1.09 21.15
C TYR A 406 20.53 -1.04 22.15
N LYS A 407 21.13 -2.19 22.48
CA LYS A 407 22.37 -2.24 23.24
C LYS A 407 23.47 -1.45 22.50
N ALA A 408 24.14 -0.57 23.23
CA ALA A 408 25.19 0.29 22.70
C ALA A 408 26.47 0.19 23.54
N GLY A 409 27.63 0.40 22.93
CA GLY A 409 28.91 0.64 23.63
C GLY A 409 29.15 2.12 23.91
N ALA A 410 30.26 2.46 24.55
CA ALA A 410 30.59 3.84 24.94
C ALA A 410 30.65 4.81 23.74
N GLY A 411 31.32 4.43 22.64
CA GLY A 411 31.41 5.28 21.44
C GLY A 411 30.05 5.57 20.81
N LYS A 412 29.20 4.55 20.65
CA LYS A 412 27.84 4.71 20.11
C LYS A 412 26.96 5.61 20.99
N ARG A 413 27.09 5.50 22.33
CA ARG A 413 26.41 6.41 23.27
C ARG A 413 26.92 7.84 23.18
N LEU A 414 28.21 8.06 22.92
CA LEU A 414 28.76 9.41 22.73
C LEU A 414 28.21 10.08 21.48
N PHE A 415 28.21 9.38 20.34
CA PHE A 415 27.81 9.97 19.04
C PHE A 415 26.28 10.03 18.84
N ILE A 416 25.56 8.94 19.09
CA ILE A 416 24.10 8.87 18.84
C ILE A 416 23.30 9.26 20.09
N GLY A 417 23.84 9.00 21.27
CA GLY A 417 23.26 9.39 22.56
C GLY A 417 22.90 8.21 23.46
N PRO A 418 22.76 8.45 24.78
CA PRO A 418 22.17 7.49 25.70
C PRO A 418 20.69 7.23 25.39
N LEU A 419 19.94 8.26 24.98
CA LEU A 419 18.53 8.19 24.57
C LEU A 419 17.66 7.40 25.59
N TYR A 420 16.63 6.67 25.15
CA TYR A 420 15.88 5.72 25.98
C TYR A 420 16.47 4.31 26.00
N ARG A 421 17.75 4.12 25.65
CA ARG A 421 18.33 2.77 25.53
C ARG A 421 18.16 1.94 26.80
N THR A 422 18.22 2.56 27.99
CA THR A 422 17.96 1.86 29.25
C THR A 422 16.51 1.38 29.33
N SER A 423 15.53 2.22 28.99
CA SER A 423 14.11 1.81 28.94
C SER A 423 13.85 0.73 27.87
N TRP A 424 14.61 0.73 26.77
CA TRP A 424 14.52 -0.29 25.72
C TRP A 424 15.16 -1.64 26.10
N LEU A 425 16.08 -1.64 27.07
CA LEU A 425 16.78 -2.84 27.54
C LEU A 425 16.20 -3.41 28.84
N GLU A 426 15.34 -2.65 29.53
CA GLU A 426 14.70 -3.08 30.76
C GLU A 426 13.68 -4.19 30.49
N PRO A 427 13.83 -5.38 31.10
CA PRO A 427 12.81 -6.42 31.05
C PRO A 427 11.53 -5.96 31.77
N VAL A 428 10.39 -6.02 31.09
CA VAL A 428 9.09 -5.64 31.66
C VAL A 428 8.15 -6.83 31.74
N ARG A 429 7.36 -6.92 32.81
CA ARG A 429 6.29 -7.92 32.91
C ARG A 429 5.03 -7.42 32.18
N VAL A 430 4.58 -8.15 31.17
CA VAL A 430 3.42 -7.80 30.33
C VAL A 430 2.41 -8.94 30.23
N PRO A 431 1.10 -8.65 30.12
CA PRO A 431 0.11 -9.68 29.86
C PRO A 431 0.28 -10.28 28.46
N THR A 432 -0.08 -11.54 28.29
CA THR A 432 -0.11 -12.19 26.97
C THR A 432 -1.50 -12.02 26.35
N LEU A 433 -1.55 -11.62 25.08
CA LEU A 433 -2.81 -11.44 24.36
C LEU A 433 -3.46 -12.78 24.05
N ASN A 434 -4.52 -13.13 24.79
CA ASN A 434 -5.29 -14.33 24.52
C ASN A 434 -6.31 -14.09 23.38
N LEU A 435 -5.94 -14.45 22.15
CA LEU A 435 -6.79 -14.30 20.97
C LEU A 435 -8.13 -15.08 21.04
N LYS A 436 -8.30 -16.05 21.96
CA LYS A 436 -9.57 -16.76 22.12
C LYS A 436 -10.58 -16.00 22.97
N THR A 437 -10.11 -15.24 23.95
CA THR A 437 -10.98 -14.65 25.00
C THR A 437 -11.00 -13.13 24.97
N GLU A 438 -9.91 -12.47 24.58
CA GLU A 438 -9.85 -11.02 24.51
C GLU A 438 -10.92 -10.52 23.52
N LYS A 439 -11.73 -9.54 23.94
CA LYS A 439 -12.83 -8.96 23.15
C LYS A 439 -13.80 -9.99 22.52
N GLY A 440 -14.03 -11.12 23.18
CA GLY A 440 -14.92 -12.17 22.68
C GLY A 440 -14.30 -13.07 21.59
N GLY A 441 -12.99 -12.98 21.40
CA GLY A 441 -12.22 -13.75 20.42
C GLY A 441 -11.81 -12.90 19.22
N LEU A 442 -10.50 -12.81 18.97
CA LEU A 442 -9.89 -12.02 17.93
C LEU A 442 -9.34 -12.92 16.82
N ARG A 443 -9.62 -12.54 15.56
CA ARG A 443 -9.09 -13.19 14.37
C ARG A 443 -8.29 -12.20 13.53
N PRO A 444 -7.05 -12.52 13.12
CA PRO A 444 -6.34 -11.74 12.11
C PRO A 444 -7.07 -11.76 10.78
N PHE A 445 -7.10 -10.61 10.12
CA PHE A 445 -7.68 -10.49 8.78
C PHE A 445 -6.81 -9.69 7.80
N GLY A 446 -5.75 -9.04 8.27
CA GLY A 446 -4.93 -8.21 7.40
C GLY A 446 -3.70 -7.64 8.08
N ARG A 447 -2.71 -7.26 7.29
CA ARG A 447 -1.59 -6.43 7.75
C ARG A 447 -2.04 -4.97 7.81
N GLY A 448 -1.31 -4.17 8.58
CA GLY A 448 -1.43 -2.73 8.59
C GLY A 448 -0.15 -2.08 9.09
N GLY A 449 -0.21 -0.76 9.23
CA GLY A 449 0.94 0.05 9.55
C GLY A 449 1.74 0.34 8.27
N GLY A 450 1.99 1.62 8.02
CA GLY A 450 2.69 2.08 6.83
C GLY A 450 4.18 1.76 6.88
N ARG A 451 5.02 2.69 6.42
CA ARG A 451 6.47 2.49 6.23
C ARG A 451 7.32 2.25 7.50
N GLN A 452 6.73 2.14 8.70
CA GLN A 452 7.47 2.15 9.97
C GLN A 452 6.97 1.16 11.04
N THR A 453 5.66 0.88 11.11
CA THR A 453 5.09 0.07 12.20
C THR A 453 4.57 -1.25 11.65
N THR A 454 5.06 -2.36 12.16
CA THR A 454 4.49 -3.69 11.89
C THR A 454 3.17 -3.82 12.65
N SER A 455 2.05 -3.78 11.94
CA SER A 455 0.72 -3.89 12.57
C SER A 455 -0.10 -5.06 12.02
N LEU A 456 -0.91 -5.67 12.88
CA LEU A 456 -1.84 -6.74 12.55
C LEU A 456 -3.26 -6.26 12.80
N LYS A 457 -4.10 -6.27 11.77
CA LYS A 457 -5.52 -5.96 11.90
C LYS A 457 -6.26 -7.20 12.39
N LEU A 458 -7.05 -7.03 13.44
CA LEU A 458 -7.78 -8.07 14.14
C LEU A 458 -9.26 -7.72 14.17
N ILE A 459 -10.14 -8.71 13.98
CA ILE A 459 -11.59 -8.54 14.08
C ILE A 459 -12.13 -9.43 15.19
N ALA A 460 -13.03 -8.87 16.00
CA ALA A 460 -13.76 -9.59 17.03
C ALA A 460 -15.04 -10.24 16.47
N ALA A 461 -15.65 -11.15 17.24
CA ALA A 461 -16.88 -11.85 16.84
C ALA A 461 -18.07 -10.90 16.61
N ASP A 462 -18.11 -9.76 17.31
CA ASP A 462 -19.12 -8.69 17.13
C ASP A 462 -18.82 -7.78 15.93
N SER A 463 -17.80 -8.09 15.12
CA SER A 463 -17.30 -7.28 14.00
C SER A 463 -16.52 -6.01 14.37
N SER A 464 -16.22 -5.80 15.66
CA SER A 464 -15.36 -4.71 16.11
C SER A 464 -13.94 -4.92 15.59
N GLU A 465 -13.31 -3.86 15.09
CA GLU A 465 -11.96 -3.93 14.53
C GLU A 465 -10.93 -3.32 15.46
N TYR A 466 -9.82 -4.04 15.60
CA TYR A 466 -8.68 -3.68 16.40
C TYR A 466 -7.42 -3.73 15.56
N VAL A 467 -6.38 -3.07 16.04
CA VAL A 467 -5.04 -3.20 15.49
C VAL A 467 -4.07 -3.53 16.61
N PHE A 468 -3.27 -4.58 16.40
CA PHE A 468 -2.09 -4.86 17.20
C PHE A 468 -0.89 -4.18 16.55
N ARG A 469 -0.20 -3.29 17.24
CA ARG A 469 0.94 -2.52 16.73
C ARG A 469 2.20 -2.90 17.47
N SER A 470 3.28 -3.23 16.77
CA SER A 470 4.57 -3.49 17.42
C SER A 470 5.07 -2.25 18.16
N VAL A 471 5.63 -2.48 19.36
CA VAL A 471 6.35 -1.45 20.13
C VAL A 471 7.62 -1.09 19.39
N ASP A 472 8.42 -2.10 19.06
CA ASP A 472 9.61 -1.94 18.24
C ASP A 472 9.22 -1.68 16.77
N LYS A 473 9.87 -0.70 16.15
CA LYS A 473 9.55 -0.20 14.81
C LYS A 473 10.61 -0.63 13.80
N ASP A 474 10.18 -1.04 12.62
CA ASP A 474 11.08 -1.23 11.50
C ASP A 474 11.06 0.00 10.60
N VAL A 475 11.98 0.92 10.85
CA VAL A 475 12.15 2.14 10.06
C VAL A 475 13.01 1.90 8.80
N THR A 476 13.60 0.71 8.62
CA THR A 476 14.47 0.43 7.47
C THR A 476 13.70 0.43 6.16
N THR A 477 12.39 0.16 6.20
CA THR A 477 11.50 0.19 5.04
C THR A 477 11.33 1.57 4.41
N ILE A 478 11.70 2.65 5.11
CA ILE A 478 11.77 4.02 4.55
C ILE A 478 12.90 4.13 3.52
N LEU A 479 13.98 3.36 3.70
CA LEU A 479 15.12 3.41 2.79
C LEU A 479 14.75 2.82 1.43
N PRO A 480 15.28 3.39 0.33
CA PRO A 480 15.27 2.73 -0.97
C PRO A 480 15.82 1.30 -0.84
N PRO A 481 15.31 0.32 -1.62
CA PRO A 481 15.76 -1.07 -1.56
C PRO A 481 17.29 -1.23 -1.58
N GLU A 482 17.98 -0.39 -2.34
CA GLU A 482 19.44 -0.38 -2.52
C GLU A 482 20.19 0.00 -1.23
N LEU A 483 19.57 0.76 -0.33
CA LEU A 483 20.20 1.25 0.90
C LEU A 483 19.84 0.42 2.14
N ARG A 484 18.89 -0.52 2.06
CA ARG A 484 18.44 -1.31 3.22
C ARG A 484 19.49 -2.25 3.79
N ASN A 485 20.39 -2.74 2.94
CA ASN A 485 21.50 -3.61 3.34
C ASN A 485 22.81 -2.83 3.55
N SER A 486 22.74 -1.50 3.63
CA SER A 486 23.91 -0.63 3.82
C SER A 486 24.15 -0.29 5.30
N PHE A 487 25.26 0.38 5.60
CA PHE A 487 25.56 0.91 6.94
C PHE A 487 24.54 1.95 7.43
N VAL A 488 23.68 2.49 6.56
CA VAL A 488 22.64 3.46 6.91
C VAL A 488 21.49 2.80 7.68
N ALA A 489 21.13 1.55 7.34
CA ALA A 489 19.98 0.88 7.96
C ALA A 489 20.15 0.67 9.48
N PRO A 490 21.30 0.19 9.99
CA PRO A 490 21.54 0.13 11.44
C PRO A 490 21.47 1.50 12.13
N ILE A 491 21.98 2.56 11.50
CA ILE A 491 21.92 3.93 12.05
C ILE A 491 20.47 4.42 12.13
N LEU A 492 19.67 4.17 11.09
CA LEU A 492 18.26 4.55 11.08
C LEU A 492 17.48 3.78 12.12
N LYS A 493 17.70 2.46 12.24
CA LYS A 493 17.10 1.63 13.29
C LYS A 493 17.43 2.19 14.68
N ASP A 494 18.67 2.61 14.92
CA ASP A 494 19.11 3.21 16.19
C ASP A 494 18.42 4.51 16.56
N ILE A 495 17.94 5.29 15.59
CA ILE A 495 17.16 6.50 15.85
C ILE A 495 15.84 6.15 16.53
N THR A 496 15.30 4.94 16.37
CA THR A 496 14.09 4.50 17.10
C THR A 496 14.26 4.60 18.62
N ALA A 497 15.49 4.45 19.13
CA ALA A 497 15.77 4.58 20.56
C ALA A 497 15.60 6.02 21.10
N THR A 498 15.43 7.03 20.24
CA THR A 498 15.07 8.40 20.65
C THR A 498 13.66 8.47 21.21
N ALA A 499 12.75 7.59 20.75
CA ALA A 499 11.38 7.50 21.23
C ALA A 499 11.29 6.61 22.47
N ASN A 500 10.37 6.96 23.37
CA ASN A 500 10.06 6.12 24.52
C ASN A 500 9.22 4.90 24.05
N PRO A 501 9.58 3.66 24.43
CA PRO A 501 8.91 2.45 23.94
C PRO A 501 7.44 2.33 24.34
N TYR A 502 6.99 3.09 25.35
CA TYR A 502 5.66 2.97 25.93
C TYR A 502 4.89 4.30 25.95
N SER A 503 5.33 5.31 25.19
CA SER A 503 4.75 6.67 25.19
C SER A 503 3.24 6.69 24.95
N ALA A 504 2.73 5.76 24.14
CA ALA A 504 1.31 5.67 23.80
C ALA A 504 0.40 5.42 25.02
N LEU A 505 0.90 4.75 26.08
CA LEU A 505 0.12 4.42 27.27
C LEU A 505 -0.26 5.67 28.10
N PRO A 506 0.71 6.48 28.61
CA PRO A 506 0.38 7.72 29.31
C PRO A 506 -0.33 8.73 28.42
N ILE A 507 -0.06 8.76 27.11
CA ILE A 507 -0.77 9.67 26.19
C ILE A 507 -2.25 9.33 26.11
N SER A 508 -2.59 8.05 25.97
CA SER A 508 -3.99 7.62 25.98
C SER A 508 -4.67 8.01 27.28
N ALA A 509 -4.02 7.75 28.42
CA ALA A 509 -4.59 8.08 29.72
C ALA A 509 -4.80 9.58 29.91
N LEU A 510 -3.90 10.44 29.43
CA LEU A 510 -4.13 11.89 29.41
C LEU A 510 -5.32 12.28 28.54
N LEU A 511 -5.43 11.69 27.34
CA LEU A 511 -6.49 12.01 26.38
C LEU A 511 -7.88 11.57 26.86
N ASP A 512 -7.98 10.54 27.71
CA ASP A 512 -9.24 10.11 28.35
C ASP A 512 -9.88 11.19 29.24
N HIS A 513 -9.10 12.19 29.68
CA HIS A 513 -9.60 13.37 30.39
C HIS A 513 -9.97 14.54 29.47
N THR A 514 -9.91 14.35 28.14
CA THR A 514 -10.18 15.40 27.16
C THR A 514 -11.34 15.03 26.24
N ASP A 515 -11.84 16.00 25.46
CA ASP A 515 -12.81 15.77 24.40
C ASP A 515 -12.17 15.41 23.05
N ILE A 516 -10.86 15.13 23.04
CA ILE A 516 -10.12 14.72 21.84
C ILE A 516 -10.33 13.23 21.63
N LEU A 517 -10.95 12.86 20.50
CA LEU A 517 -11.19 11.47 20.14
C LEU A 517 -9.87 10.73 19.93
N HIS A 518 -9.69 9.55 20.53
CA HIS A 518 -8.44 8.80 20.42
C HIS A 518 -8.65 7.30 20.63
N ALA A 519 -7.78 6.49 20.03
CA ALA A 519 -7.72 5.05 20.28
C ALA A 519 -7.02 4.76 21.62
N ARG A 520 -7.38 3.65 22.27
CA ARG A 520 -6.90 3.29 23.60
C ARG A 520 -5.96 2.06 23.58
N PRO A 521 -4.65 2.26 23.39
CA PRO A 521 -3.68 1.18 23.36
C PRO A 521 -3.50 0.49 24.71
N ARG A 522 -3.49 -0.84 24.70
CA ARG A 522 -3.15 -1.69 25.85
C ARG A 522 -1.97 -2.60 25.49
N LEU A 523 -0.95 -2.63 26.33
CA LEU A 523 0.30 -3.36 26.09
C LEU A 523 0.11 -4.88 26.27
N PHE A 524 0.60 -5.67 25.31
CA PHE A 524 0.57 -7.12 25.34
C PHE A 524 1.79 -7.76 24.68
N ARG A 525 2.08 -9.01 25.06
CA ARG A 525 2.83 -9.96 24.24
C ARG A 525 1.88 -10.73 23.33
N LEU A 526 2.13 -10.75 22.02
CA LEU A 526 1.40 -11.60 21.09
C LEU A 526 1.95 -13.04 21.19
N PRO A 527 1.16 -14.06 21.59
CA PRO A 527 1.67 -15.41 21.77
C PRO A 527 1.98 -16.09 20.42
N ASP A 528 2.84 -17.10 20.46
CA ASP A 528 2.99 -18.03 19.34
C ASP A 528 1.78 -18.97 19.27
N SER A 529 0.82 -18.62 18.41
CA SER A 529 -0.51 -19.25 18.31
C SER A 529 -0.87 -19.63 16.87
N ASP A 530 -1.49 -20.78 16.69
CA ASP A 530 -2.08 -21.25 15.43
C ASP A 530 -3.19 -20.32 14.92
N GLN A 531 -3.86 -19.57 15.80
CA GLN A 531 -4.85 -18.55 15.42
C GLN A 531 -4.25 -17.37 14.63
N LEU A 532 -2.92 -17.20 14.65
CA LEU A 532 -2.24 -16.24 13.79
C LEU A 532 -2.25 -16.66 12.32
N GLY A 533 -2.50 -17.94 12.02
CA GLY A 533 -2.57 -18.47 10.66
C GLY A 533 -1.34 -18.07 9.83
N PRO A 534 -1.52 -17.54 8.60
CA PRO A 534 -0.40 -17.17 7.73
C PRO A 534 0.40 -15.95 8.24
N TYR A 535 -0.08 -15.25 9.27
CA TYR A 535 0.65 -14.15 9.91
C TYR A 535 1.60 -14.65 11.01
N ARG A 536 1.52 -15.93 11.44
CA ARG A 536 2.33 -16.46 12.54
C ARG A 536 3.84 -16.18 12.40
N PRO A 537 4.49 -16.35 11.23
CA PRO A 537 5.94 -16.15 11.12
C PRO A 537 6.42 -14.72 11.45
N ASP A 538 5.61 -13.71 11.11
CA ASP A 538 6.00 -12.31 11.22
C ASP A 538 5.55 -11.68 12.55
N TYR A 539 4.57 -12.27 13.23
CA TYR A 539 3.89 -11.64 14.37
C TYR A 539 4.00 -12.43 15.69
N ALA A 540 4.25 -13.74 15.64
CA ALA A 540 4.37 -14.55 16.85
C ALA A 540 5.50 -14.03 17.75
N GLY A 541 5.17 -13.75 19.02
CA GLY A 541 6.16 -13.24 19.96
C GLY A 541 6.54 -11.78 19.73
N LEU A 542 5.69 -10.94 19.12
CA LEU A 542 5.91 -9.50 19.16
C LEU A 542 5.41 -8.88 20.46
N LEU A 543 6.14 -7.89 20.97
CA LEU A 543 5.63 -6.95 21.98
C LEU A 543 4.92 -5.81 21.26
N GLY A 544 3.70 -5.47 21.69
CA GLY A 544 2.90 -4.48 21.00
C GLY A 544 1.70 -4.01 21.79
N THR A 545 0.98 -3.04 21.24
CA THR A 545 -0.27 -2.54 21.81
C THR A 545 -1.46 -3.01 21.00
N LEU A 546 -2.55 -3.41 21.66
CA LEU A 546 -3.85 -3.62 21.05
C LEU A 546 -4.69 -2.36 21.25
N GLU A 547 -5.19 -1.77 20.18
CA GLU A 547 -6.03 -0.57 20.22
C GLU A 547 -7.23 -0.68 19.26
N ASP A 548 -8.29 0.08 19.54
CA ASP A 548 -9.44 0.20 18.64
C ASP A 548 -8.99 0.77 17.29
N ARG A 549 -9.53 0.27 16.17
CA ARG A 549 -9.31 0.86 14.84
C ARG A 549 -10.47 1.82 14.54
N PRO A 550 -10.26 3.16 14.52
CA PRO A 550 -11.32 4.10 14.17
C PRO A 550 -11.83 3.84 12.74
N GLY A 551 -13.14 3.71 12.57
CA GLY A 551 -13.77 3.39 11.29
C GLY A 551 -15.25 3.80 11.23
N ASP A 552 -15.80 3.68 10.03
CA ASP A 552 -17.21 3.95 9.71
C ASP A 552 -18.16 3.03 10.50
N PRO A 553 -19.42 3.44 10.71
CA PRO A 553 -20.44 2.56 11.29
C PRO A 553 -20.62 1.28 10.47
N LYS A 554 -20.93 0.20 11.18
CA LYS A 554 -21.34 -1.10 10.60
C LYS A 554 -22.80 -1.39 10.98
N PRO A 555 -23.49 -2.32 10.30
CA PRO A 555 -24.91 -2.61 10.59
C PRO A 555 -25.24 -2.87 12.06
N ASN A 556 -24.28 -3.39 12.83
CA ASN A 556 -24.42 -3.73 14.24
C ASN A 556 -23.47 -2.95 15.17
N LEU A 557 -22.72 -1.97 14.68
CA LEU A 557 -21.75 -1.19 15.47
C LEU A 557 -21.79 0.29 15.10
N PRO A 558 -21.88 1.22 16.08
CA PRO A 558 -21.78 2.63 15.79
C PRO A 558 -20.40 2.99 15.23
N GLY A 559 -20.33 4.08 14.46
CA GLY A 559 -19.05 4.64 14.02
C GLY A 559 -18.19 5.07 15.21
N PHE A 560 -16.88 5.18 14.99
CA PHE A 560 -15.97 5.58 16.05
C PHE A 560 -16.33 6.96 16.61
N GLY A 561 -16.50 7.08 17.92
CA GLY A 561 -16.99 8.32 18.54
C GLY A 561 -18.47 8.64 18.24
N GLN A 562 -19.26 7.65 17.82
CA GLN A 562 -20.64 7.83 17.34
C GLN A 562 -20.74 8.66 16.05
N SER A 563 -19.67 8.67 15.24
CA SER A 563 -19.66 9.39 13.97
C SER A 563 -20.48 8.69 12.89
N ALA A 564 -20.96 9.46 11.92
CA ALA A 564 -21.59 8.95 10.70
C ALA A 564 -20.55 8.38 9.72
N GLU A 565 -19.33 8.92 9.78
CA GLU A 565 -18.21 8.52 8.95
C GLU A 565 -16.87 8.82 9.64
N VAL A 566 -15.81 8.17 9.18
CA VAL A 566 -14.42 8.38 9.55
C VAL A 566 -13.59 8.49 8.28
N ARG A 567 -12.97 9.65 8.06
CA ARG A 567 -12.17 9.95 6.86
C ARG A 567 -10.70 10.12 7.19
N ARG A 568 -9.82 9.83 6.25
CA ARG A 568 -8.42 10.30 6.28
C ARG A 568 -8.36 11.75 5.78
N SER A 569 -7.22 12.42 5.95
CA SER A 569 -7.10 13.86 5.70
C SER A 569 -7.35 14.25 4.26
N TYR A 570 -6.82 13.54 3.26
CA TYR A 570 -7.07 13.92 1.87
C TYR A 570 -8.53 13.68 1.47
N SER A 571 -9.14 12.59 1.94
CA SER A 571 -10.58 12.38 1.82
C SER A 571 -11.40 13.51 2.46
N LEU A 572 -11.04 13.98 3.67
CA LEU A 572 -11.67 15.15 4.31
C LEU A 572 -11.52 16.41 3.44
N PHE A 573 -10.32 16.72 2.96
CA PHE A 573 -10.09 17.95 2.18
C PHE A 573 -11.01 17.99 0.96
N ARG A 574 -11.21 16.86 0.29
CA ARG A 574 -12.19 16.75 -0.80
C ARG A 574 -13.61 17.08 -0.36
N GLN A 575 -14.05 16.61 0.81
CA GLN A 575 -15.38 16.94 1.33
C GLN A 575 -15.51 18.45 1.60
N LEU A 576 -14.46 19.10 2.09
CA LEU A 576 -14.42 20.56 2.28
C LEU A 576 -14.45 21.33 0.95
N TYR A 577 -13.82 20.82 -0.11
CA TYR A 577 -13.87 21.43 -1.44
C TYR A 577 -15.20 21.23 -2.16
N LYS A 578 -15.85 20.07 -1.96
CA LYS A 578 -17.11 19.72 -2.62
C LYS A 578 -18.31 20.48 -2.08
N ASP A 579 -18.34 20.72 -0.77
CA ASP A 579 -19.46 21.38 -0.11
C ASP A 579 -18.96 22.40 0.92
N HIS A 580 -19.34 23.66 0.70
CA HIS A 580 -19.00 24.77 1.55
C HIS A 580 -19.71 24.73 2.91
N ASP A 581 -20.70 23.87 3.12
CA ASP A 581 -21.34 23.66 4.43
C ASP A 581 -20.51 22.75 5.34
N ASN A 582 -19.60 21.94 4.78
CA ASN A 582 -18.70 21.11 5.57
C ASN A 582 -17.68 21.96 6.34
N ARG A 583 -17.41 21.57 7.59
CA ARG A 583 -16.51 22.30 8.50
C ARG A 583 -15.67 21.32 9.32
N VAL A 584 -14.45 21.74 9.64
CA VAL A 584 -13.67 21.12 10.71
C VAL A 584 -14.01 21.80 12.04
N ASP A 585 -14.10 21.03 13.11
CA ASP A 585 -14.15 21.52 14.48
C ASP A 585 -12.78 22.11 14.86
N ALA A 586 -12.53 23.35 14.39
CA ALA A 586 -11.24 24.03 14.55
C ALA A 586 -10.83 24.22 16.02
N PRO A 587 -11.74 24.57 16.97
CA PRO A 587 -11.40 24.61 18.39
C PRO A 587 -10.92 23.26 18.94
N ASN A 588 -11.59 22.15 18.60
CA ASN A 588 -11.16 20.81 19.02
C ASN A 588 -9.80 20.43 18.38
N LEU A 589 -9.56 20.81 17.12
CA LEU A 589 -8.25 20.65 16.48
C LEU A 589 -7.16 21.49 17.17
N ALA A 590 -7.42 22.74 17.57
CA ALA A 590 -6.47 23.54 18.35
C ALA A 590 -6.12 22.87 19.69
N ARG A 591 -7.10 22.28 20.39
CA ARG A 591 -6.84 21.49 21.62
C ARG A 591 -5.93 20.31 21.33
N ALA A 592 -6.20 19.56 20.25
CA ALA A 592 -5.34 18.44 19.85
C ALA A 592 -3.92 18.92 19.49
N ARG A 593 -3.76 20.00 18.74
CA ARG A 593 -2.43 20.56 18.40
C ARG A 593 -1.68 21.11 19.62
N ALA A 594 -2.37 21.79 20.53
CA ALA A 594 -1.78 22.22 21.80
C ALA A 594 -1.34 21.04 22.67
N PHE A 595 -2.10 19.94 22.66
CA PHE A 595 -1.71 18.69 23.29
C PHE A 595 -0.45 18.10 22.65
N ASP A 596 -0.34 18.11 21.31
CA ASP A 596 0.85 17.65 20.58
C ASP A 596 2.09 18.44 20.99
N MET A 597 1.95 19.76 21.16
CA MET A 597 3.01 20.61 21.68
C MET A 597 3.39 20.21 23.12
N LEU A 598 2.41 19.98 23.99
CA LEU A 598 2.62 19.57 25.38
C LEU A 598 3.47 18.31 25.50
N VAL A 599 3.22 17.29 24.68
CA VAL A 599 3.95 16.01 24.71
C VAL A 599 5.19 15.95 23.81
N ALA A 600 5.50 17.06 23.13
CA ALA A 600 6.55 17.19 22.11
C ALA A 600 6.42 16.16 20.97
N ASP A 601 5.20 15.95 20.47
CA ASP A 601 4.94 15.08 19.32
C ASP A 601 5.20 15.84 18.01
N PHE A 602 6.45 15.81 17.52
CA PHE A 602 6.86 16.50 16.29
C PHE A 602 6.38 15.82 15.01
N GLY A 603 5.83 14.60 15.11
CA GLY A 603 5.58 13.74 13.96
C GLY A 603 4.35 14.07 13.13
N LYS A 604 3.60 15.12 13.46
CA LYS A 604 2.24 15.32 12.94
C LYS A 604 2.22 15.81 11.50
N HIS A 605 1.77 14.97 10.59
CA HIS A 605 1.41 15.30 9.22
C HIS A 605 0.02 14.76 8.88
N GLU A 606 -0.45 15.00 7.65
CA GLU A 606 -1.82 14.73 7.20
C GLU A 606 -2.26 13.26 7.45
N ASP A 607 -1.38 12.27 7.27
CA ASP A 607 -1.71 10.85 7.48
C ASP A 607 -1.90 10.47 8.96
N ASN A 608 -1.42 11.29 9.89
CA ASN A 608 -1.58 11.04 11.33
C ASN A 608 -2.91 11.53 11.89
N TRP A 609 -3.86 11.90 11.02
CA TRP A 609 -5.20 12.26 11.41
C TRP A 609 -6.22 11.38 10.71
N LYS A 610 -7.22 10.97 11.49
CA LYS A 610 -8.54 10.60 10.98
C LYS A 610 -9.54 11.67 11.41
N TRP A 611 -10.70 11.67 10.79
CA TRP A 611 -11.70 12.72 10.99
C TRP A 611 -13.08 12.08 11.13
N ALA A 612 -13.66 12.18 12.33
CA ALA A 612 -15.02 11.72 12.60
C ALA A 612 -16.02 12.77 12.12
N GLY A 613 -16.86 12.42 11.14
CA GLY A 613 -17.91 13.28 10.61
C GLY A 613 -19.23 13.14 11.37
N TYR A 614 -19.82 14.27 11.76
CA TYR A 614 -21.12 14.38 12.42
C TYR A 614 -22.06 15.26 11.58
N ASP A 615 -23.08 14.65 10.99
CA ASP A 615 -24.12 15.35 10.23
C ASP A 615 -24.87 16.32 11.15
N GLN A 616 -24.99 17.58 10.74
CA GLN A 616 -25.69 18.63 11.48
C GLN A 616 -27.18 18.75 11.11
N GLY A 617 -27.67 17.87 10.25
CA GLY A 617 -29.02 17.87 9.70
C GLY A 617 -29.08 18.48 8.30
N LYS A 618 -30.28 18.46 7.72
CA LYS A 618 -30.51 18.89 6.33
C LYS A 618 -29.97 20.30 6.06
N HIS A 619 -29.14 20.44 5.03
CA HIS A 619 -28.55 21.70 4.55
C HIS A 619 -27.63 22.40 5.57
N LYS A 620 -26.99 21.66 6.47
CA LYS A 620 -26.01 22.20 7.43
C LYS A 620 -24.62 21.56 7.34
N GLY A 621 -24.44 20.66 6.36
CA GLY A 621 -23.18 19.92 6.15
C GLY A 621 -22.78 19.02 7.33
N THR A 622 -21.54 18.55 7.26
CA THR A 622 -20.91 17.69 8.26
C THR A 622 -19.85 18.47 9.04
N ILE A 623 -19.86 18.34 10.38
CA ILE A 623 -18.74 18.79 11.23
C ILE A 623 -17.78 17.63 11.44
N TYR A 624 -16.51 17.85 11.12
CA TYR A 624 -15.45 16.86 11.28
C TYR A 624 -14.60 17.14 12.50
N ARG A 625 -14.53 16.16 13.43
CA ARG A 625 -13.65 16.21 14.60
C ARG A 625 -12.38 15.39 14.38
N PRO A 626 -11.22 15.88 14.83
CA PRO A 626 -9.96 15.18 14.68
C PRO A 626 -9.89 13.92 15.54
N ILE A 627 -9.27 12.89 14.99
CA ILE A 627 -8.84 11.66 15.67
C ILE A 627 -7.33 11.54 15.41
N PRO A 628 -6.46 12.05 16.28
CA PRO A 628 -5.03 11.88 16.14
C PRO A 628 -4.63 10.40 16.16
N ARG A 629 -3.62 10.06 15.34
CA ARG A 629 -3.03 8.74 15.19
C ARG A 629 -1.53 8.81 15.40
N ASP A 630 -0.91 7.64 15.55
CA ASP A 630 0.54 7.44 15.56
C ASP A 630 1.25 8.41 16.52
N ARG A 631 1.09 8.15 17.82
CA ARG A 631 1.68 8.94 18.92
C ARG A 631 3.10 8.50 19.29
N ASP A 632 3.72 7.71 18.42
CA ASP A 632 5.00 7.03 18.65
C ASP A 632 6.19 8.02 18.75
N GLN A 633 6.05 9.26 18.27
CA GLN A 633 7.08 10.32 18.31
C GLN A 633 6.94 11.30 19.48
N SER A 634 6.14 10.96 20.48
CA SER A 634 6.04 11.75 21.71
C SER A 634 7.17 11.42 22.69
N PHE A 635 7.50 12.38 23.56
CA PHE A 635 8.56 12.28 24.58
C PHE A 635 9.97 12.01 24.05
N THR A 636 10.26 12.33 22.79
CA THR A 636 11.53 12.00 22.13
C THR A 636 12.74 12.70 22.75
N LEU A 637 13.87 12.01 22.82
CA LEU A 637 15.15 12.55 23.30
C LEU A 637 16.17 12.68 22.17
N TRP A 638 16.87 13.81 22.10
CA TRP A 638 17.95 14.08 21.15
C TRP A 638 19.23 14.50 21.89
N ASN A 639 19.82 13.58 22.67
CA ASN A 639 20.86 13.88 23.66
C ASN A 639 22.24 13.22 23.42
N GLY A 640 22.56 12.84 22.18
CA GLY A 640 23.91 12.47 21.73
C GLY A 640 24.54 13.56 20.89
N LEU A 641 25.86 13.51 20.64
CA LEU A 641 26.54 14.61 19.92
C LEU A 641 25.93 14.89 18.53
N LEU A 642 25.68 13.86 17.72
CA LEU A 642 25.08 13.99 16.39
C LEU A 642 23.59 14.31 16.46
N THR A 643 22.86 13.70 17.40
CA THR A 643 21.41 13.91 17.56
C THR A 643 21.10 15.31 18.11
N TYR A 644 21.93 15.83 19.02
CA TYR A 644 21.88 17.19 19.52
C TYR A 644 22.18 18.23 18.44
N LEU A 645 23.18 17.98 17.58
CA LEU A 645 23.45 18.84 16.43
C LEU A 645 22.30 18.80 15.41
N ALA A 646 21.67 17.64 15.20
CA ALA A 646 20.49 17.51 14.33
C ALA A 646 19.26 18.24 14.90
N ASN A 647 19.10 18.31 16.22
CA ASN A 647 18.03 19.03 16.94
C ASN A 647 18.21 20.57 16.94
N ARG A 648 19.02 21.13 16.03
CA ARG A 648 19.15 22.57 15.85
C ARG A 648 18.29 23.02 14.67
N GLU A 649 17.65 24.19 14.80
CA GLU A 649 16.78 24.76 13.76
C GLU A 649 17.45 24.81 12.37
N TRP A 650 18.77 24.98 12.32
CA TRP A 650 19.56 25.01 11.08
C TRP A 650 19.91 23.63 10.49
N ALA A 651 19.76 22.54 11.24
CA ALA A 651 20.18 21.20 10.83
C ALA A 651 19.00 20.33 10.37
N VAL A 652 17.99 20.14 11.23
CA VAL A 652 16.73 19.47 10.87
C VAL A 652 15.58 20.28 11.46
N PRO A 653 14.90 21.13 10.66
CA PRO A 653 13.90 22.08 11.15
C PRO A 653 12.55 21.43 11.51
N SER A 654 12.53 20.12 11.80
CA SER A 654 11.31 19.33 11.95
C SER A 654 11.34 18.38 13.15
N ILE A 655 12.24 18.62 14.10
CA ILE A 655 12.49 17.77 15.26
C ILE A 655 12.66 18.69 16.48
N GLU A 656 12.11 18.29 17.63
CA GLU A 656 12.29 18.95 18.91
C GLU A 656 12.40 17.87 20.01
N ASP A 657 13.24 18.10 21.02
CA ASP A 657 13.40 17.18 22.15
C ASP A 657 12.45 17.48 23.31
N PHE A 658 12.08 16.43 24.04
CA PHE A 658 11.17 16.53 25.17
C PHE A 658 11.90 16.97 26.45
N GLN A 659 11.88 18.28 26.68
CA GLN A 659 12.42 18.94 27.87
C GLN A 659 11.33 19.65 28.67
N ALA A 660 11.66 20.03 29.91
CA ALA A 660 10.74 20.76 30.78
C ALA A 660 10.34 22.13 30.19
N GLU A 661 11.23 22.73 29.38
CA GLU A 661 10.99 23.97 28.66
C GLU A 661 10.72 23.69 27.18
N PHE A 662 9.99 24.60 26.53
CA PHE A 662 9.77 24.59 25.09
C PHE A 662 10.86 25.43 24.42
N HIS A 663 11.77 24.83 23.67
CA HIS A 663 12.86 25.55 23.00
C HIS A 663 12.43 26.00 21.60
N ASP A 664 12.23 25.06 20.67
CA ASP A 664 11.93 25.35 19.27
C ASP A 664 10.50 24.93 18.90
N ILE A 665 9.56 25.86 19.13
CA ILE A 665 8.15 25.63 18.81
C ILE A 665 7.89 25.53 17.30
N LYS A 666 8.77 26.11 16.48
CA LYS A 666 8.62 26.13 15.03
C LYS A 666 9.02 24.77 14.46
N SER A 667 10.13 24.21 14.89
CA SER A 667 10.56 22.86 14.48
C SER A 667 9.58 21.79 14.96
N LEU A 668 9.07 21.89 16.18
CA LEU A 668 8.05 20.98 16.72
C LEU A 668 6.77 20.92 15.87
N ASN A 669 6.39 22.03 15.24
CA ASN A 669 5.16 22.12 14.45
C ASN A 669 5.40 22.14 12.92
N TRP A 670 6.65 22.03 12.48
CA TRP A 670 6.99 22.16 11.07
C TRP A 670 6.27 21.13 10.18
N PRO A 671 6.15 19.84 10.55
CA PRO A 671 5.45 18.87 9.71
C PRO A 671 3.97 19.18 9.50
N ALA A 672 3.29 19.74 10.52
CA ALA A 672 1.86 20.04 10.48
C ALA A 672 1.52 21.38 9.81
N ARG A 673 2.53 22.22 9.49
CA ARG A 673 2.31 23.62 9.07
C ARG A 673 1.32 23.80 7.92
N HIS A 674 1.26 22.86 6.98
CA HIS A 674 0.36 22.94 5.82
C HIS A 674 -1.08 22.61 6.21
N LEU A 675 -1.28 21.53 6.97
CA LEU A 675 -2.56 21.17 7.58
C LEU A 675 -3.10 22.30 8.46
N ASP A 676 -2.28 22.81 9.38
CA ASP A 676 -2.65 23.86 10.32
C ASP A 676 -3.00 25.15 9.56
N ARG A 677 -2.20 25.52 8.55
CA ARG A 677 -2.51 26.66 7.67
C ARG A 677 -3.75 26.45 6.82
N PHE A 678 -4.18 25.24 6.54
CA PHE A 678 -5.42 25.02 5.78
C PHE A 678 -6.64 25.06 6.68
N LEU A 679 -6.57 24.42 7.86
CA LEU A 679 -7.72 24.16 8.72
C LEU A 679 -7.91 25.17 9.86
N LEU A 680 -6.86 25.86 10.30
CA LEU A 680 -6.87 26.67 11.53
C LEU A 680 -6.78 28.17 11.29
N GLN A 681 -6.87 28.65 10.04
CA GLN A 681 -6.74 30.09 9.70
C GLN A 681 -7.73 31.01 10.41
N ARG A 682 -8.89 30.47 10.82
CA ARG A 682 -9.95 31.24 11.49
C ARG A 682 -9.73 31.42 12.99
N LEU A 683 -8.79 30.67 13.58
CA LEU A 683 -8.52 30.75 15.00
C LEU A 683 -7.77 32.02 15.33
N THR A 684 -8.25 32.71 16.36
CA THR A 684 -7.61 33.87 16.95
C THR A 684 -6.58 33.45 17.99
N ARG A 685 -5.76 34.41 18.42
CA ARG A 685 -4.87 34.24 19.57
C ARG A 685 -5.62 33.73 20.81
N GLN A 686 -6.85 34.20 21.03
CA GLN A 686 -7.65 33.81 22.20
C GLN A 686 -8.07 32.35 22.13
N ASP A 687 -8.46 31.85 20.95
CA ASP A 687 -8.83 30.43 20.78
C ASP A 687 -7.67 29.48 21.15
N TRP A 688 -6.43 29.87 20.83
CA TRP A 688 -5.24 29.13 21.25
C TRP A 688 -4.99 29.20 22.76
N GLN A 689 -5.22 30.35 23.39
CA GLN A 689 -5.15 30.48 24.85
C GLN A 689 -6.23 29.64 25.55
N ASP A 690 -7.43 29.59 24.99
CA ASP A 690 -8.54 28.80 25.50
C ASP A 690 -8.24 27.30 25.38
N ALA A 691 -7.61 26.87 24.27
CA ALA A 691 -7.12 25.50 24.11
C ALA A 691 -6.07 25.12 25.17
N ALA A 692 -5.10 25.98 25.44
CA ALA A 692 -4.10 25.75 26.48
C ALA A 692 -4.73 25.72 27.88
N THR A 693 -5.64 26.65 28.18
CA THR A 693 -6.35 26.73 29.46
C THR A 693 -7.23 25.50 29.68
N TYR A 694 -7.93 25.05 28.64
CA TYR A 694 -8.70 23.81 28.67
C TYR A 694 -7.83 22.61 29.09
N LEU A 695 -6.66 22.45 28.46
CA LEU A 695 -5.74 21.37 28.82
C LEU A 695 -5.19 21.51 30.25
N GLN A 696 -4.92 22.73 30.73
CA GLN A 696 -4.52 22.96 32.13
C GLN A 696 -5.61 22.55 33.13
N GLN A 697 -6.88 22.76 32.79
CA GLN A 697 -8.01 22.38 33.64
C GLN A 697 -8.24 20.86 33.66
N GLN A 698 -8.13 20.20 32.51
CA GLN A 698 -8.35 18.75 32.41
C GLN A 698 -7.17 17.94 32.93
N LEU A 699 -5.93 18.36 32.64
CA LEU A 699 -4.71 17.60 32.93
C LEU A 699 -4.08 18.02 34.26
N THR A 700 -4.84 17.96 35.35
CA THR A 700 -4.33 18.30 36.69
C THR A 700 -3.07 17.49 37.06
N PRO A 701 -2.24 17.93 38.03
CA PRO A 701 -1.07 17.17 38.45
C PRO A 701 -1.38 15.71 38.82
N ALA A 702 -2.55 15.46 39.44
CA ALA A 702 -3.02 14.11 39.76
C ALA A 702 -3.34 13.27 38.52
N VAL A 703 -3.93 13.89 37.49
CA VAL A 703 -4.17 13.22 36.18
C VAL A 703 -2.85 12.88 35.50
N ILE A 704 -1.84 13.76 35.58
CA ILE A 704 -0.50 13.44 35.05
C ILE A 704 0.15 12.30 35.83
N ASP A 705 -0.01 12.27 37.16
CA ASP A 705 0.47 11.17 38.01
C ASP A 705 -0.19 9.85 37.62
N GLU A 706 -1.51 9.82 37.47
CA GLU A 706 -2.27 8.65 37.02
C GLU A 706 -1.86 8.19 35.62
N ALA A 707 -1.73 9.13 34.67
CA ALA A 707 -1.38 8.80 33.30
C ALA A 707 0.04 8.21 33.20
N THR A 708 1.02 8.84 33.85
CA THR A 708 2.40 8.33 33.84
C THR A 708 2.55 7.02 34.62
N ALA A 709 1.68 6.75 35.59
CA ALA A 709 1.60 5.45 36.27
C ALA A 709 1.21 4.28 35.34
N GLN A 710 0.68 4.55 34.14
CA GLN A 710 0.39 3.52 33.13
C GLN A 710 1.63 2.96 32.45
N LEU A 711 2.80 3.60 32.59
CA LEU A 711 4.06 2.99 32.17
C LEU A 711 4.34 1.74 33.02
N PRO A 712 4.99 0.68 32.46
CA PRO A 712 5.37 -0.49 33.25
C PRO A 712 6.13 -0.09 34.51
N ALA A 713 5.87 -0.79 35.62
CA ALA A 713 6.40 -0.43 36.94
C ALA A 713 7.94 -0.35 36.94
N GLU A 714 8.59 -1.22 36.17
CA GLU A 714 10.04 -1.30 35.98
C GLU A 714 10.60 -0.05 35.27
N ILE A 715 9.78 0.65 34.48
CA ILE A 715 10.17 1.86 33.72
C ILE A 715 10.03 3.14 34.57
N GLN A 716 9.21 3.10 35.63
CA GLN A 716 8.98 4.25 36.51
C GLN A 716 10.28 4.90 37.02
N PRO A 717 11.23 4.17 37.63
CA PRO A 717 12.49 4.75 38.11
C PRO A 717 13.48 5.12 36.98
N ILE A 718 13.29 4.61 35.76
CA ILE A 718 14.21 4.81 34.63
C ILE A 718 13.88 6.09 33.87
N SER A 719 12.61 6.28 33.52
CA SER A 719 12.15 7.44 32.74
C SER A 719 10.77 7.97 33.12
N GLY A 720 9.94 7.20 33.83
CA GLY A 720 8.57 7.62 34.18
C GLY A 720 8.52 8.89 35.04
N GLN A 721 9.35 8.97 36.09
CA GLN A 721 9.39 10.14 36.98
C GLN A 721 9.90 11.41 36.26
N ASP A 722 10.87 11.27 35.34
CA ASP A 722 11.35 12.40 34.55
C ASP A 722 10.28 12.91 33.59
N ILE A 723 9.57 12.00 32.91
CA ILE A 723 8.46 12.34 32.01
C ILE A 723 7.36 13.06 32.78
N ASN A 724 6.95 12.55 33.94
CA ASN A 724 5.94 13.16 34.81
C ASN A 724 6.31 14.61 35.18
N ARG A 725 7.52 14.81 35.69
CA ARG A 725 8.03 16.13 36.09
C ARG A 725 8.04 17.11 34.91
N LYS A 726 8.51 16.67 33.74
CA LYS A 726 8.55 17.50 32.52
C LYS A 726 7.15 17.85 32.03
N LEU A 727 6.21 16.91 32.01
CA LEU A 727 4.81 17.15 31.65
C LEU A 727 4.19 18.25 32.52
N LYS A 728 4.36 18.15 33.85
CA LYS A 728 3.85 19.17 34.79
C LYS A 728 4.44 20.55 34.51
N ALA A 729 5.74 20.63 34.26
CA ALA A 729 6.42 21.89 33.93
C ALA A 729 5.91 22.48 32.59
N ARG A 730 5.84 21.65 31.54
CA ARG A 730 5.35 22.07 30.22
C ARG A 730 3.89 22.51 30.26
N LEU A 731 3.04 21.84 31.03
CA LEU A 731 1.64 22.23 31.17
C LEU A 731 1.49 23.66 31.71
N GLN A 732 2.33 24.07 32.66
CA GLN A 732 2.35 25.44 33.18
C GLN A 732 2.83 26.45 32.13
N ALA A 733 3.78 26.06 31.27
CA ALA A 733 4.34 26.92 30.23
C ALA A 733 3.52 26.93 28.91
N LEU A 734 2.54 26.04 28.76
CA LEU A 734 1.79 25.84 27.53
C LEU A 734 1.13 27.11 26.97
N PRO A 735 0.50 28.00 27.77
CA PRO A 735 -0.06 29.26 27.26
C PRO A 735 0.96 30.15 26.54
N ARG A 736 2.23 30.15 26.99
CA ARG A 736 3.31 30.88 26.32
C ARG A 736 3.76 30.18 25.04
N ALA A 737 3.79 28.85 25.03
CA ALA A 737 4.16 28.08 23.85
C ALA A 737 3.18 28.29 22.70
N VAL A 738 1.87 28.21 22.97
CA VAL A 738 0.84 28.46 21.94
C VAL A 738 0.83 29.92 21.47
N ASP A 739 1.16 30.89 22.32
CA ASP A 739 1.32 32.30 21.92
C ASP A 739 2.47 32.48 20.93
N ARG A 740 3.60 31.80 21.16
CA ARG A 740 4.74 31.82 20.22
C ARG A 740 4.44 31.10 18.91
N TYR A 741 3.61 30.06 18.92
CA TYR A 741 3.20 29.37 17.71
C TYR A 741 2.22 30.20 16.86
N TYR A 742 1.34 30.98 17.51
CA TYR A 742 0.38 31.84 16.82
C TYR A 742 1.04 33.01 16.08
N ARG A 743 2.15 33.55 16.64
CA ARG A 743 2.96 34.61 16.01
C ARG A 743 3.77 34.06 14.85
#